data_AF-A0A354Z570-F1
#
_entry.id   AF-A0A354Z570-F1
#
_cell.length_a   1.000
_cell.length_b   1.000
_cell.length_c   1.000
_cell.angle_alpha   90.00
_cell.angle_beta   90.00
_cell.angle_gamma   90.00
#
_symmetry.space_group_name_H-M   'P 1'
#
loop_
_entity.id
_entity.type
_entity.pdbx_description
1 polymer ?
#
loop_
_entity_poly.entity_id
_entity_poly.type
_entity_poly.pdbx_seq_one_letter_code
_entity_poly.pdbx_strand_id
1 'polypeptide(L)'
;MATVNRYRKTLLAKLRLDPSLIKAEGNRLHTVEHGIVRDYLSQYGALPFGHNPAFARAAVVDHLDALAPVFTQPVYQSITERLAARLIACIGGDYEQCVFTNSGAEAVEAGLKLARMKTGRVNVLSVSNSFHGKTHAALSATGSDRYNSSHLRDPDVYQRVVLNDHEGLRTLLASGTFAAFIVEPVMGEGGMHVADREWLCLARQLCSDHGTVLIMDEVQTGLGRIGAMSVAADLAIQPDVLLLAKSLSAGLIPTGAALVHRRTVCPEFDRKHSSTFANNGLAAAVGLAVLDQLTKDDNAALQHVRELSARVDQHCHRLCQSFPSLFSWRGHGLMRSLQFRDDHAGYNYFIGFLQNSGALSWLLCSYLLANHRMLTMPLLSDPCSIRFEPPLNVAMSDIDDFFAAIERICLLIGHGRYDHLLAALVDKDMVAAGLAECQAIPVSEPLTMAPLRSIEGGRRRGKRFAFLMHVTSIPDLIRCMPLALRTHYSQQELERLATLVVEIGSLNFSGAVALEFAVGNDTVAANGVMIMSAISAEDMVKLSQAEKRNLITDWLDVAREHGAEVIGLGAYSSVITRGGATIVDICHDLTLTTGNSLTALATTHAISELSGHDLIGRTVCVIGARGSVGKLIVSDLAHFCDHLILVGRPGSANVMIHELLPILCGLAIEPQRSCLPGSVIDRLAGLARRSPHASGALTMTGAELSDLILTDGSVAAFGIHVDDDAESALRRCDYVISATSEGKSFLNVDSLRPGSIAIDTARPFDFIVPPGSQVEVIEGGLVRQPQAVLYGDCNMVGCPAGINLACLSETIVLALSGASGHFSIGKSIGYGEARMIFNLALAHGFSPALVRNRAPLAPVHSDHSHADAVPA
;
A
#
# COMPACT_ATOMS: atom_id res chain seq x y z
N MET A 1 -8.16 2.82 26.05
CA MET A 1 -7.27 2.62 24.88
C MET A 1 -6.66 1.22 24.96
N ALA A 2 -6.41 0.57 23.81
CA ALA A 2 -5.69 -0.70 23.78
C ALA A 2 -4.26 -0.53 24.32
N THR A 3 -3.87 -1.34 25.29
CA THR A 3 -2.53 -1.31 25.92
C THR A 3 -1.55 -2.28 25.26
N VAL A 4 -2.04 -3.34 24.62
CA VAL A 4 -1.23 -4.34 23.91
C VAL A 4 -1.38 -4.13 22.41
N ASN A 5 -0.28 -3.80 21.72
CA ASN A 5 -0.18 -3.59 20.27
C ASN A 5 -1.39 -2.85 19.65
N ARG A 6 -1.46 -1.54 19.90
CA ARG A 6 -2.57 -0.67 19.46
C ARG A 6 -2.84 -0.78 17.97
N TYR A 7 -1.80 -0.75 17.14
CA TYR A 7 -1.92 -0.85 15.68
C TYR A 7 -2.65 -2.14 15.26
N ARG A 8 -2.17 -3.31 15.71
CA ARG A 8 -2.75 -4.59 15.29
C ARG A 8 -4.16 -4.77 15.83
N LYS A 9 -4.43 -4.37 17.07
CA LYS A 9 -5.78 -4.44 17.63
C LYS A 9 -6.76 -3.57 16.84
N THR A 10 -6.39 -2.33 16.50
CA THR A 10 -7.25 -1.45 15.71
C THR A 10 -7.47 -1.98 14.29
N LEU A 11 -6.42 -2.51 13.63
CA LEU A 11 -6.55 -3.07 12.29
C LEU A 11 -7.48 -4.30 12.27
N LEU A 12 -7.28 -5.25 13.18
CA LEU A 12 -8.12 -6.45 13.25
C LEU A 12 -9.58 -6.11 13.57
N ALA A 13 -9.82 -5.17 14.48
CA ALA A 13 -11.17 -4.69 14.79
C ALA A 13 -11.88 -4.10 13.57
N LYS A 14 -11.19 -3.23 12.82
CA LYS A 14 -11.72 -2.62 11.60
C LYS A 14 -12.06 -3.65 10.53
N LEU A 15 -11.25 -4.70 10.43
CA LEU A 15 -11.45 -5.81 9.50
C LEU A 15 -12.35 -6.93 10.05
N ARG A 16 -12.91 -6.78 11.26
CA ARG A 16 -13.72 -7.81 11.95
C ARG A 16 -13.00 -9.16 12.06
N LEU A 17 -11.73 -9.11 12.42
CA LEU A 17 -10.82 -10.25 12.57
C LEU A 17 -10.33 -10.42 14.02
N ASP A 18 -11.05 -9.86 14.98
CA ASP A 18 -10.73 -9.89 16.42
C ASP A 18 -11.87 -10.51 17.27
N PRO A 19 -12.29 -11.76 16.96
CA PRO A 19 -13.39 -12.38 17.70
C PRO A 19 -13.08 -12.49 19.20
N SER A 20 -14.09 -12.24 20.04
CA SER A 20 -13.94 -12.29 21.49
C SER A 20 -13.89 -13.74 21.96
N LEU A 21 -12.70 -14.23 22.29
CA LEU A 21 -12.46 -15.62 22.69
C LEU A 21 -12.91 -15.90 24.13
N ILE A 22 -13.70 -16.96 24.34
CA ILE A 22 -14.17 -17.43 25.66
C ILE A 22 -13.39 -18.68 26.09
N LYS A 23 -13.30 -19.67 25.19
CA LYS A 23 -12.59 -20.93 25.41
C LYS A 23 -12.09 -21.50 24.08
N ALA A 24 -11.12 -22.39 24.12
CA ALA A 24 -10.55 -23.02 22.94
C ALA A 24 -10.19 -24.47 23.21
N GLU A 25 -10.56 -25.38 22.31
CA GLU A 25 -10.28 -26.81 22.40
C GLU A 25 -10.13 -27.45 21.01
N GLY A 26 -9.08 -28.25 20.80
CA GLY A 26 -8.81 -28.86 19.49
C GLY A 26 -8.69 -27.80 18.39
N ASN A 27 -9.39 -27.96 17.26
CA ASN A 27 -9.44 -26.95 16.20
C ASN A 27 -10.53 -25.88 16.41
N ARG A 28 -11.10 -25.74 17.61
CA ARG A 28 -12.30 -24.92 17.86
C ARG A 28 -12.02 -23.78 18.82
N LEU A 29 -12.48 -22.60 18.42
CA LEU A 29 -12.55 -21.38 19.22
C LEU A 29 -14.00 -21.07 19.52
N HIS A 30 -14.33 -20.91 20.80
CA HIS A 30 -15.64 -20.44 21.21
C HIS A 30 -15.58 -18.93 21.39
N THR A 31 -16.41 -18.25 20.62
CA THR A 31 -16.46 -16.80 20.48
C THR A 31 -17.81 -16.28 20.96
N VAL A 32 -17.86 -15.02 21.37
CA VAL A 32 -19.14 -14.37 21.73
C VAL A 32 -19.98 -14.13 20.48
N GLU A 33 -19.35 -13.68 19.40
CA GLU A 33 -20.02 -13.16 18.21
C GLU A 33 -20.39 -14.26 17.20
N HIS A 34 -19.54 -15.27 17.03
CA HIS A 34 -19.66 -16.27 15.96
C HIS A 34 -19.95 -17.69 16.47
N GLY A 35 -20.15 -17.88 17.78
CA GLY A 35 -20.28 -19.21 18.38
C GLY A 35 -18.99 -20.00 18.23
N ILE A 36 -19.04 -21.17 17.57
CA ILE A 36 -17.88 -22.02 17.35
C ILE A 36 -17.21 -21.67 16.00
N VAL A 37 -15.97 -21.22 16.07
CA VAL A 37 -15.09 -20.92 14.93
C VAL A 37 -14.03 -22.01 14.81
N ARG A 38 -13.74 -22.46 13.59
CA ARG A 38 -12.65 -23.40 13.28
C ARG A 38 -11.35 -22.65 13.03
N ASP A 39 -10.28 -23.06 13.70
CA ASP A 39 -8.96 -22.42 13.63
C ASP A 39 -8.05 -23.13 12.61
N TYR A 40 -7.84 -22.48 11.47
CA TYR A 40 -6.90 -22.93 10.42
C TYR A 40 -5.58 -22.17 10.45
N LEU A 41 -5.39 -21.28 11.43
CA LEU A 41 -4.14 -20.55 11.67
C LEU A 41 -3.24 -21.29 12.68
N SER A 42 -3.84 -21.86 13.73
CA SER A 42 -3.16 -22.62 14.79
C SER A 42 -1.92 -21.91 15.34
N GLN A 43 -2.07 -20.59 15.58
CA GLN A 43 -1.01 -19.72 16.05
C GLN A 43 0.29 -19.85 15.21
N TYR A 44 0.16 -19.73 13.89
CA TYR A 44 1.28 -19.81 12.94
C TYR A 44 2.05 -21.14 13.06
N GLY A 45 1.30 -22.24 13.25
CA GLY A 45 1.84 -23.60 13.43
C GLY A 45 2.27 -23.98 14.85
N ALA A 46 2.17 -23.08 15.84
CA ALA A 46 2.55 -23.37 17.24
C ALA A 46 1.56 -24.26 18.00
N LEU A 47 0.37 -24.52 17.46
CA LEU A 47 -0.65 -25.40 18.02
C LEU A 47 -0.78 -26.71 17.20
N PRO A 48 0.21 -27.61 17.22
CA PRO A 48 0.22 -28.80 16.37
C PRO A 48 -0.94 -29.75 16.67
N PHE A 49 -1.47 -29.79 17.89
CA PHE A 49 -2.60 -30.66 18.25
C PHE A 49 -3.86 -29.86 18.60
N GLY A 50 -3.89 -28.59 18.17
CA GLY A 50 -4.93 -27.64 18.48
C GLY A 50 -4.80 -27.07 19.89
N HIS A 51 -5.86 -26.42 20.35
CA HIS A 51 -5.92 -25.76 21.64
C HIS A 51 -6.11 -26.77 22.77
N ASN A 52 -5.39 -26.58 23.88
CA ASN A 52 -5.56 -27.33 25.13
C ASN A 52 -5.57 -28.87 24.97
N PRO A 53 -4.59 -29.48 24.25
CA PRO A 53 -4.62 -30.92 23.99
C PRO A 53 -4.51 -31.72 25.29
N ALA A 54 -5.41 -32.70 25.46
CA ALA A 54 -5.59 -33.42 26.72
C ALA A 54 -4.30 -34.08 27.23
N PHE A 55 -3.51 -34.70 26.35
CA PHE A 55 -2.27 -35.38 26.71
C PHE A 55 -1.21 -34.39 27.25
N ALA A 56 -1.09 -33.20 26.65
CA ALA A 56 -0.10 -32.21 27.09
C ALA A 56 -0.56 -31.49 28.35
N ARG A 57 -1.88 -31.24 28.49
CA ARG A 57 -2.45 -30.73 29.75
C ARG A 57 -2.23 -31.69 30.91
N ALA A 58 -2.43 -32.99 30.70
CA ALA A 58 -2.13 -34.01 31.70
C ALA A 58 -0.64 -33.96 32.09
N ALA A 59 0.28 -33.92 31.12
CA ALA A 59 1.71 -33.79 31.40
C ALA A 59 2.07 -32.55 32.24
N VAL A 60 1.39 -31.41 32.02
CA VAL A 60 1.57 -30.20 32.84
C VAL A 60 1.06 -30.42 34.26
N VAL A 61 -0.17 -30.91 34.42
CA VAL A 61 -0.79 -31.12 35.73
C VAL A 61 -0.01 -32.15 36.54
N ASP A 62 0.31 -33.30 35.94
CA ASP A 62 1.03 -34.39 36.60
C ASP A 62 2.42 -33.95 37.09
N HIS A 63 3.14 -33.13 36.30
CA HIS A 63 4.45 -32.61 36.69
C HIS A 63 4.34 -31.64 37.87
N LEU A 64 3.32 -30.78 37.88
CA LEU A 64 3.09 -29.82 38.96
C LEU A 64 2.58 -30.48 40.25
N ASP A 65 1.66 -31.44 40.14
CA ASP A 65 1.11 -32.20 41.28
C ASP A 65 2.19 -33.07 41.94
N ALA A 66 3.14 -33.58 41.16
CA ALA A 66 4.32 -34.28 41.68
C ALA A 66 5.34 -33.35 42.37
N LEU A 67 5.12 -32.02 42.37
CA LEU A 67 6.08 -31.00 42.81
C LEU A 67 7.45 -31.19 42.13
N ALA A 68 7.44 -31.67 40.88
CA ALA A 68 8.66 -31.97 40.17
C ALA A 68 9.42 -30.67 39.85
N PRO A 69 10.77 -30.70 39.86
CA PRO A 69 11.54 -29.48 39.62
C PRO A 69 11.23 -28.85 38.25
N VAL A 70 11.17 -27.52 38.20
CA VAL A 70 10.88 -26.76 36.97
C VAL A 70 12.13 -26.03 36.51
N PHE A 71 12.63 -25.08 37.30
CA PHE A 71 13.86 -24.34 37.03
C PHE A 71 14.91 -24.63 38.12
N THR A 72 15.99 -25.31 37.76
CA THR A 72 17.01 -25.77 38.72
C THR A 72 18.44 -25.45 38.30
N GLN A 73 18.63 -24.53 37.35
CA GLN A 73 19.98 -24.20 36.89
C GLN A 73 20.91 -23.82 38.06
N PRO A 74 22.19 -24.23 38.02
CA PRO A 74 22.88 -24.92 36.92
C PRO A 74 22.73 -26.47 36.94
N VAL A 75 21.87 -27.03 37.79
CA VAL A 75 21.68 -28.49 37.90
C VAL A 75 20.78 -29.00 36.78
N TYR A 76 21.28 -30.00 36.05
CA TYR A 76 20.53 -30.69 34.99
C TYR A 76 19.54 -31.69 35.56
N GLN A 77 18.36 -31.75 34.95
CA GLN A 77 17.27 -32.63 35.38
C GLN A 77 17.25 -33.89 34.50
N SER A 78 16.93 -35.04 35.08
CA SER A 78 16.82 -36.29 34.32
C SER A 78 15.76 -36.20 33.21
N ILE A 79 14.70 -35.40 33.40
CA ILE A 79 13.65 -35.21 32.40
C ILE A 79 14.10 -34.41 31.18
N THR A 80 14.97 -33.41 31.35
CA THR A 80 15.53 -32.63 30.23
C THR A 80 16.50 -33.47 29.41
N GLU A 81 17.32 -34.30 30.07
CA GLU A 81 18.19 -35.29 29.41
C GLU A 81 17.37 -36.33 28.64
N ARG A 82 16.28 -36.82 29.23
CA ARG A 82 15.36 -37.74 28.55
C ARG A 82 14.74 -37.11 27.31
N LEU A 83 14.31 -35.84 27.37
CA LEU A 83 13.80 -35.15 26.20
C LEU A 83 14.88 -35.01 25.11
N ALA A 84 16.09 -34.60 25.47
CA ALA A 84 17.21 -34.47 24.53
C ALA A 84 17.50 -35.81 23.83
N ALA A 85 17.64 -36.89 24.59
CA ALA A 85 17.88 -38.22 24.07
C ALA A 85 16.74 -38.70 23.15
N ARG A 86 15.48 -38.43 23.52
CA ARG A 86 14.31 -38.78 22.70
C ARG A 86 14.25 -37.96 21.40
N LEU A 87 14.55 -36.66 21.44
CA LEU A 87 14.63 -35.84 20.23
C LEU A 87 15.70 -36.39 19.28
N ILE A 88 16.91 -36.65 19.78
CA ILE A 88 18.00 -37.21 18.98
C ILE A 88 17.59 -38.56 18.38
N ALA A 89 16.99 -39.45 19.17
CA ALA A 89 16.55 -40.76 18.70
C ALA A 89 15.43 -40.68 17.63
N CYS A 90 14.46 -39.79 17.81
CA CYS A 90 13.35 -39.63 16.86
C CYS A 90 13.76 -38.96 15.55
N ILE A 91 14.74 -38.04 15.59
CA ILE A 91 15.26 -37.36 14.39
C ILE A 91 16.28 -38.25 13.67
N GLY A 92 17.08 -39.01 14.43
CA GLY A 92 18.16 -39.82 13.91
C GLY A 92 19.38 -39.01 13.50
N GLY A 93 20.42 -39.70 13.02
CA GLY A 93 21.70 -39.09 12.67
C GLY A 93 22.66 -38.92 13.85
N ASP A 94 23.76 -38.22 13.59
CA ASP A 94 24.95 -38.19 14.45
C ASP A 94 24.97 -36.97 15.39
N TYR A 95 23.81 -36.65 15.98
CA TYR A 95 23.67 -35.60 16.99
C TYR A 95 24.11 -36.09 18.38
N GLU A 96 24.94 -35.30 19.06
CA GLU A 96 25.48 -35.65 20.39
C GLU A 96 24.96 -34.73 21.51
N GLN A 97 24.39 -33.57 21.14
CA GLN A 97 24.00 -32.56 22.10
C GLN A 97 22.68 -31.90 21.70
N CYS A 98 21.87 -31.53 22.69
CA CYS A 98 20.68 -30.71 22.53
C CYS A 98 20.80 -29.46 23.43
N VAL A 99 20.72 -28.28 22.84
CA VAL A 99 20.72 -27.00 23.57
C VAL A 99 19.28 -26.51 23.66
N PHE A 100 18.70 -26.54 24.85
CA PHE A 100 17.35 -26.01 25.07
C PHE A 100 17.34 -24.49 25.19
N THR A 101 16.28 -23.90 24.67
CA THR A 101 15.99 -22.45 24.68
C THR A 101 14.49 -22.24 24.91
N ASN A 102 13.99 -21.00 24.87
CA ASN A 102 12.59 -20.68 25.17
C ASN A 102 11.76 -20.38 23.92
N SER A 103 12.40 -20.26 22.75
CA SER A 103 11.72 -19.94 21.48
C SER A 103 12.56 -20.36 20.27
N GLY A 104 11.96 -20.34 19.08
CA GLY A 104 12.69 -20.56 17.83
C GLY A 104 13.77 -19.51 17.56
N ALA A 105 13.49 -18.23 17.85
CA ALA A 105 14.47 -17.16 17.67
C ALA A 105 15.69 -17.35 18.59
N GLU A 106 15.48 -17.80 19.84
CA GLU A 106 16.59 -18.13 20.73
C GLU A 106 17.38 -19.37 20.27
N ALA A 107 16.71 -20.37 19.69
CA ALA A 107 17.39 -21.52 19.08
C ALA A 107 18.29 -21.08 17.90
N VAL A 108 17.79 -20.15 17.06
CA VAL A 108 18.59 -19.52 15.99
C VAL A 108 19.79 -18.78 16.57
N GLU A 109 19.61 -17.94 17.59
CA GLU A 109 20.70 -17.23 18.27
C GLU A 109 21.74 -18.20 18.85
N ALA A 110 21.30 -19.31 19.44
CA ALA A 110 22.18 -20.37 19.93
C ALA A 110 22.99 -21.01 18.80
N GLY A 111 22.33 -21.40 17.70
CA GLY A 111 22.98 -21.98 16.53
C GLY A 111 23.99 -21.05 15.87
N LEU A 112 23.67 -19.76 15.72
CA LEU A 112 24.58 -18.76 15.16
C LEU A 112 25.80 -18.52 16.08
N LYS A 113 25.59 -18.43 17.40
CA LYS A 113 26.71 -18.32 18.36
C LYS A 113 27.62 -19.54 18.30
N LEU A 114 27.05 -20.75 18.26
CA LEU A 114 27.80 -21.99 18.13
C LEU A 114 28.62 -22.00 16.83
N ALA A 115 28.02 -21.64 15.70
CA ALA A 115 28.70 -21.59 14.41
C ALA A 115 29.90 -20.62 14.41
N ARG A 116 29.73 -19.42 14.99
CA ARG A 116 30.81 -18.43 15.12
C ARG A 116 31.94 -18.92 16.01
N MET A 117 31.62 -19.53 17.16
CA MET A 117 32.64 -20.10 18.06
C MET A 117 33.36 -21.29 17.43
N LYS A 118 32.65 -22.12 16.65
CA LYS A 118 33.22 -23.29 15.99
C LYS A 118 34.17 -22.93 14.85
N THR A 119 33.82 -21.91 14.07
CA THR A 119 34.54 -21.54 12.84
C THR A 119 35.53 -20.39 13.04
N GLY A 120 35.36 -19.57 14.08
CA GLY A 120 36.09 -18.31 14.26
C GLY A 120 35.67 -17.20 13.28
N ARG A 121 34.63 -17.41 12.48
CA ARG A 121 34.13 -16.47 11.46
C ARG A 121 32.89 -15.75 11.98
N VAL A 122 32.53 -14.62 11.36
CA VAL A 122 31.36 -13.80 11.78
C VAL A 122 30.22 -13.77 10.77
N ASN A 123 30.53 -13.92 9.48
CA ASN A 123 29.57 -13.76 8.39
C ASN A 123 28.54 -14.88 8.39
N VAL A 124 27.30 -14.55 8.01
CA VAL A 124 26.20 -15.51 7.89
C VAL A 124 25.59 -15.38 6.51
N LEU A 125 25.35 -16.52 5.87
CA LEU A 125 24.55 -16.60 4.65
C LEU A 125 23.14 -17.06 5.03
N SER A 126 22.11 -16.37 4.54
CA SER A 126 20.70 -16.79 4.65
C SER A 126 20.00 -16.72 3.30
N VAL A 127 18.73 -17.11 3.24
CA VAL A 127 17.94 -17.11 2.00
C VAL A 127 17.11 -15.83 1.89
N SER A 128 17.02 -15.24 0.70
CA SER A 128 16.11 -14.11 0.44
C SER A 128 14.67 -14.49 0.78
N ASN A 129 13.93 -13.58 1.43
CA ASN A 129 12.60 -13.81 2.00
C ASN A 129 12.49 -14.85 3.13
N SER A 130 13.58 -15.38 3.67
CA SER A 130 13.53 -16.27 4.85
C SER A 130 13.06 -15.56 6.12
N PHE A 131 12.70 -16.35 7.14
CA PHE A 131 12.34 -15.87 8.47
C PHE A 131 12.88 -16.76 9.58
N HIS A 132 13.84 -16.23 10.34
CA HIS A 132 14.51 -16.94 11.43
C HIS A 132 14.20 -16.35 12.81
N GLY A 133 13.35 -15.32 12.89
CA GLY A 133 12.93 -14.71 14.14
C GLY A 133 13.16 -13.20 14.20
N LYS A 134 12.97 -12.63 15.40
CA LYS A 134 12.94 -11.17 15.62
C LYS A 134 13.85 -10.68 16.75
N THR A 135 14.66 -11.54 17.34
CA THR A 135 15.81 -11.11 18.17
C THR A 135 16.93 -10.62 17.25
N HIS A 136 17.87 -9.81 17.73
CA HIS A 136 18.79 -9.05 16.87
C HIS A 136 19.53 -9.89 15.80
N ALA A 137 20.16 -11.02 16.18
CA ALA A 137 20.90 -11.84 15.21
C ALA A 137 19.95 -12.66 14.31
N ALA A 138 18.83 -13.13 14.87
CA ALA A 138 17.79 -13.85 14.12
C ALA A 138 17.08 -12.93 13.09
N LEU A 139 16.84 -11.67 13.45
CA LEU A 139 16.30 -10.63 12.57
C LEU A 139 17.32 -10.26 11.48
N SER A 140 18.59 -10.20 11.83
CA SER A 140 19.67 -9.98 10.86
C SER A 140 19.78 -11.11 9.85
N ALA A 141 19.52 -12.36 10.27
CA ALA A 141 19.44 -13.52 9.39
C ALA A 141 18.14 -13.59 8.55
N THR A 142 17.05 -12.99 9.01
CA THR A 142 15.74 -13.01 8.32
C THR A 142 15.82 -12.30 6.97
N GLY A 143 15.59 -13.00 5.86
CA GLY A 143 15.74 -12.48 4.50
C GLY A 143 14.66 -11.52 3.99
N SER A 144 13.63 -11.19 4.80
CA SER A 144 12.52 -10.32 4.39
C SER A 144 12.91 -8.83 4.34
N ASP A 145 12.54 -8.16 3.24
CA ASP A 145 12.80 -6.73 3.05
C ASP A 145 11.93 -5.81 3.94
N ARG A 146 10.86 -6.35 4.52
CA ARG A 146 10.07 -5.65 5.53
C ARG A 146 10.90 -5.16 6.72
N TYR A 147 12.02 -5.82 7.00
CA TYR A 147 12.93 -5.50 8.09
C TYR A 147 14.24 -4.88 7.59
N ASN A 148 14.30 -4.44 6.33
CA ASN A 148 15.51 -3.90 5.70
C ASN A 148 15.83 -2.49 6.20
N SER A 149 16.23 -2.38 7.47
CA SER A 149 16.71 -1.15 8.10
C SER A 149 18.07 -1.41 8.72
N SER A 150 19.06 -0.60 8.36
CA SER A 150 20.41 -0.65 8.94
C SER A 150 20.44 -0.32 10.43
N HIS A 151 19.36 0.23 10.99
CA HIS A 151 19.21 0.44 12.44
C HIS A 151 18.70 -0.81 13.17
N LEU A 152 18.17 -1.80 12.46
CA LEU A 152 17.60 -3.03 13.01
C LEU A 152 18.45 -4.28 12.70
N ARG A 153 19.38 -4.18 11.75
CA ARG A 153 20.12 -5.32 11.18
C ARG A 153 21.54 -4.94 10.81
N ASP A 154 22.39 -5.97 10.67
CA ASP A 154 23.80 -5.83 10.30
C ASP A 154 24.06 -6.30 8.84
N PRO A 155 23.73 -5.50 7.79
CA PRO A 155 23.75 -5.96 6.40
C PRO A 155 25.14 -6.41 5.90
N ASP A 156 26.23 -5.83 6.42
CA ASP A 156 27.59 -6.19 6.02
C ASP A 156 28.01 -7.59 6.51
N VAL A 157 27.35 -8.10 7.56
CA VAL A 157 27.65 -9.40 8.19
C VAL A 157 26.72 -10.50 7.66
N TYR A 158 25.54 -10.14 7.17
CA TYR A 158 24.50 -11.06 6.75
C TYR A 158 24.20 -10.92 5.25
N GLN A 159 24.69 -11.88 4.46
CA GLN A 159 24.46 -11.94 3.03
C GLN A 159 23.30 -12.88 2.71
N ARG A 160 22.72 -12.73 1.51
CA ARG A 160 21.56 -13.50 1.06
C ARG A 160 21.83 -14.24 -0.24
N VAL A 161 21.24 -15.42 -0.38
CA VAL A 161 21.15 -16.19 -1.64
C VAL A 161 19.68 -16.39 -1.99
N VAL A 162 19.35 -16.45 -3.28
CA VAL A 162 18.00 -16.79 -3.72
C VAL A 162 17.73 -18.28 -3.50
N LEU A 163 16.54 -18.64 -3.02
CA LEU A 163 16.16 -20.05 -2.84
C LEU A 163 16.26 -20.79 -4.18
N ASN A 164 16.80 -22.00 -4.17
CA ASN A 164 17.01 -22.85 -5.35
C ASN A 164 17.95 -22.27 -6.43
N ASP A 165 18.65 -21.16 -6.16
CA ASP A 165 19.77 -20.71 -7.01
C ASP A 165 21.02 -21.53 -6.71
N HIS A 166 21.28 -22.54 -7.55
CA HIS A 166 22.43 -23.43 -7.39
C HIS A 166 23.77 -22.71 -7.62
N GLU A 167 23.85 -21.79 -8.58
CA GLU A 167 25.10 -21.15 -8.96
C GLU A 167 25.46 -20.01 -8.00
N GLY A 168 24.47 -19.22 -7.59
CA GLY A 168 24.64 -18.23 -6.54
C GLY A 168 25.12 -18.86 -5.22
N LEU A 169 24.55 -20.01 -4.85
CA LEU A 169 24.97 -20.73 -3.65
C LEU A 169 26.43 -21.22 -3.74
N ARG A 170 26.83 -21.81 -4.88
CA ARG A 170 28.23 -22.22 -5.12
C ARG A 170 29.18 -21.05 -5.01
N THR A 171 28.88 -19.96 -5.69
CA THR A 171 29.71 -18.76 -5.74
C THR A 171 29.94 -18.18 -4.35
N LEU A 172 28.86 -18.01 -3.57
CA LEU A 172 28.94 -17.41 -2.23
C LEU A 172 29.71 -18.31 -1.26
N LEU A 173 29.35 -19.60 -1.17
CA LEU A 173 30.01 -20.52 -0.23
C LEU A 173 31.48 -20.79 -0.58
N ALA A 174 31.86 -20.73 -1.86
CA ALA A 174 33.24 -20.87 -2.30
C ALA A 174 34.19 -19.80 -1.74
N SER A 175 33.66 -18.66 -1.28
CA SER A 175 34.46 -17.63 -0.59
C SER A 175 35.12 -18.13 0.70
N GLY A 176 34.56 -19.16 1.35
CA GLY A 176 35.06 -19.69 2.62
C GLY A 176 34.95 -18.70 3.80
N THR A 177 34.18 -17.62 3.67
CA THR A 177 34.11 -16.56 4.68
C THR A 177 32.99 -16.75 5.71
N PHE A 178 32.01 -17.60 5.42
CA PHE A 178 30.81 -17.75 6.25
C PHE A 178 31.07 -18.66 7.45
N ALA A 179 30.56 -18.24 8.60
CA ALA A 179 30.43 -19.05 9.81
C ALA A 179 29.28 -20.04 9.67
N ALA A 180 28.14 -19.56 9.16
CA ALA A 180 26.93 -20.34 9.00
C ALA A 180 26.23 -20.07 7.67
N PHE A 181 25.59 -21.10 7.14
CA PHE A 181 24.50 -20.99 6.18
C PHE A 181 23.23 -21.47 6.87
N ILE A 182 22.21 -20.60 6.98
CA ILE A 182 20.93 -20.91 7.63
C ILE A 182 19.80 -20.93 6.60
N VAL A 183 18.95 -21.97 6.68
CA VAL A 183 17.88 -22.21 5.70
C VAL A 183 16.67 -22.91 6.31
N GLU A 184 15.47 -22.51 5.91
CA GLU A 184 14.21 -23.23 6.16
C GLU A 184 13.95 -24.23 5.01
N PRO A 185 13.52 -25.47 5.28
CA PRO A 185 13.13 -26.39 4.19
C PRO A 185 11.87 -25.96 3.45
N VAL A 186 10.94 -25.31 4.15
CA VAL A 186 9.78 -24.61 3.59
C VAL A 186 9.72 -23.24 4.22
N MET A 187 9.85 -22.18 3.41
CA MET A 187 9.95 -20.80 3.92
C MET A 187 8.59 -20.31 4.42
N GLY A 188 8.36 -20.32 5.73
CA GLY A 188 7.01 -20.10 6.30
C GLY A 188 6.47 -18.70 6.08
N GLU A 189 7.13 -17.71 6.67
CA GLU A 189 6.88 -16.30 6.34
C GLU A 189 7.52 -15.90 5.01
N GLY A 190 8.10 -16.81 4.22
CA GLY A 190 8.68 -16.49 2.93
C GLY A 190 7.77 -16.80 1.75
N GLY A 191 6.47 -17.08 1.97
CA GLY A 191 5.53 -17.44 0.89
C GLY A 191 5.27 -18.95 0.77
N MET A 192 5.67 -19.75 1.75
CA MET A 192 5.58 -21.22 1.73
C MET A 192 6.32 -21.86 0.55
N HIS A 193 7.40 -21.24 0.06
CA HIS A 193 8.24 -21.84 -0.96
C HIS A 193 8.99 -23.06 -0.39
N VAL A 194 8.96 -24.16 -1.13
CA VAL A 194 9.63 -25.41 -0.77
C VAL A 194 11.03 -25.40 -1.40
N ALA A 195 12.05 -25.67 -0.60
CA ALA A 195 13.41 -25.84 -1.09
C ALA A 195 13.54 -27.15 -1.88
N ASP A 196 14.22 -27.11 -3.02
CA ASP A 196 14.42 -28.29 -3.84
C ASP A 196 15.38 -29.26 -3.12
N ARG A 197 15.09 -30.56 -3.22
CA ARG A 197 15.90 -31.60 -2.58
C ARG A 197 17.36 -31.52 -3.01
N GLU A 198 17.59 -31.38 -4.32
CA GLU A 198 18.91 -31.31 -4.92
C GLU A 198 19.68 -30.08 -4.44
N TRP A 199 18.98 -28.96 -4.23
CA TRP A 199 19.57 -27.72 -3.73
C TRP A 199 19.96 -27.82 -2.26
N LEU A 200 19.12 -28.44 -1.41
CA LEU A 200 19.49 -28.71 -0.01
C LEU A 200 20.65 -29.71 0.12
N CYS A 201 20.69 -30.74 -0.74
CA CYS A 201 21.82 -31.67 -0.80
C CYS A 201 23.12 -30.94 -1.20
N LEU A 202 23.03 -30.06 -2.20
CA LEU A 202 24.14 -29.21 -2.61
C LEU A 202 24.62 -28.30 -1.48
N ALA A 203 23.69 -27.65 -0.75
CA ALA A 203 24.03 -26.82 0.41
C ALA A 203 24.81 -27.59 1.46
N ARG A 204 24.39 -28.81 1.81
CA ARG A 204 25.14 -29.68 2.73
C ARG A 204 26.54 -30.01 2.22
N GLN A 205 26.66 -30.36 0.94
CA GLN A 205 27.96 -30.62 0.33
C GLN A 205 28.88 -29.39 0.44
N LEU A 206 28.44 -28.24 -0.07
CA LEU A 206 29.24 -27.00 -0.08
C LEU A 206 29.61 -26.51 1.33
N CYS A 207 28.69 -26.61 2.29
CA CYS A 207 28.99 -26.28 3.68
C CYS A 207 30.10 -27.18 4.24
N SER A 208 30.11 -28.46 3.89
CA SER A 208 31.20 -29.39 4.26
C SER A 208 32.52 -28.98 3.62
N ASP A 209 32.50 -28.72 2.31
CA ASP A 209 33.69 -28.43 1.50
C ASP A 209 34.39 -27.12 1.94
N HIS A 210 33.62 -26.13 2.38
CA HIS A 210 34.14 -24.79 2.75
C HIS A 210 34.20 -24.54 4.27
N GLY A 211 33.90 -25.55 5.08
CA GLY A 211 33.92 -25.45 6.55
C GLY A 211 32.89 -24.46 7.11
N THR A 212 31.75 -24.31 6.44
CA THR A 212 30.62 -23.48 6.88
C THR A 212 29.62 -24.37 7.65
N VAL A 213 29.11 -23.90 8.77
CA VAL A 213 28.09 -24.65 9.54
C VAL A 213 26.73 -24.53 8.85
N LEU A 214 26.15 -25.65 8.43
CA LEU A 214 24.77 -25.69 7.93
C LEU A 214 23.80 -25.75 9.10
N ILE A 215 22.95 -24.73 9.20
CA ILE A 215 21.85 -24.66 10.15
C ILE A 215 20.55 -24.88 9.37
N MET A 216 19.83 -25.96 9.65
CA MET A 216 18.47 -26.14 9.14
C MET A 216 17.47 -25.69 10.19
N ASP A 217 16.71 -24.66 9.83
CA ASP A 217 15.66 -24.09 10.66
C ASP A 217 14.35 -24.85 10.43
N GLU A 218 14.11 -25.86 11.27
CA GLU A 218 12.86 -26.64 11.28
C GLU A 218 11.94 -26.23 12.43
N VAL A 219 12.07 -24.98 12.91
CA VAL A 219 11.17 -24.42 13.92
C VAL A 219 9.70 -24.53 13.51
N GLN A 220 9.39 -24.44 12.21
CA GLN A 220 8.02 -24.55 11.69
C GLN A 220 7.73 -25.87 10.98
N THR A 221 8.69 -26.42 10.21
CA THR A 221 8.48 -27.64 9.41
C THR A 221 8.58 -28.93 10.22
N GLY A 222 9.30 -28.89 11.35
CA GLY A 222 9.59 -30.08 12.15
C GLY A 222 8.41 -30.60 12.95
N LEU A 223 8.63 -31.77 13.56
CA LEU A 223 7.72 -32.41 14.52
C LEU A 223 6.30 -32.60 13.97
N GLY A 224 6.21 -33.13 12.75
CA GLY A 224 4.98 -33.62 12.16
C GLY A 224 4.26 -32.66 11.21
N ARG A 225 4.62 -31.37 11.16
CA ARG A 225 3.94 -30.37 10.29
C ARG A 225 3.88 -30.80 8.81
N ILE A 226 4.96 -31.39 8.33
CA ILE A 226 5.07 -31.89 6.95
C ILE A 226 4.81 -33.40 6.80
N GLY A 227 4.33 -34.07 7.85
CA GLY A 227 4.14 -35.53 7.85
C GLY A 227 5.43 -36.32 8.12
N ALA A 228 6.45 -35.68 8.67
CA ALA A 228 7.69 -36.30 9.13
C ALA A 228 8.17 -35.66 10.44
N MET A 229 9.04 -36.34 11.18
CA MET A 229 9.67 -35.78 12.38
C MET A 229 10.59 -34.61 12.04
N SER A 230 11.28 -34.67 10.90
CA SER A 230 12.12 -33.62 10.33
C SER A 230 12.24 -33.82 8.82
N VAL A 231 12.21 -32.72 8.06
CA VAL A 231 12.49 -32.71 6.62
C VAL A 231 13.93 -33.16 6.36
N ALA A 232 14.90 -32.70 7.16
CA ALA A 232 16.29 -33.11 7.06
C ALA A 232 16.44 -34.62 7.17
N ALA A 233 15.78 -35.25 8.15
CA ALA A 233 15.79 -36.69 8.35
C ALA A 233 15.16 -37.44 7.15
N ASP A 234 14.00 -36.98 6.67
CA ASP A 234 13.29 -37.58 5.52
C ASP A 234 14.11 -37.51 4.22
N LEU A 235 14.87 -36.43 4.03
CA LEU A 235 15.77 -36.24 2.90
C LEU A 235 17.17 -36.88 3.10
N ALA A 236 17.42 -37.52 4.24
CA ALA A 236 18.73 -38.04 4.65
C ALA A 236 19.85 -36.98 4.65
N ILE A 237 19.52 -35.73 4.97
CA ILE A 237 20.46 -34.62 5.13
C ILE A 237 20.78 -34.48 6.62
N GLN A 238 22.06 -34.47 6.96
CA GLN A 238 22.53 -34.25 8.34
C GLN A 238 23.10 -32.83 8.48
N PRO A 239 22.28 -31.80 8.81
CA PRO A 239 22.78 -30.48 9.12
C PRO A 239 23.70 -30.49 10.34
N ASP A 240 24.54 -29.47 10.43
CA ASP A 240 25.45 -29.30 11.56
C ASP A 240 24.70 -28.89 12.82
N VAL A 241 23.61 -28.13 12.64
CA VAL A 241 22.65 -27.75 13.67
C VAL A 241 21.23 -27.86 13.10
N LEU A 242 20.34 -28.55 13.81
CA LEU A 242 18.90 -28.60 13.50
C LEU A 242 18.13 -27.84 14.57
N LEU A 243 17.27 -26.90 14.17
CA LEU A 243 16.50 -26.08 15.09
C LEU A 243 15.04 -26.52 15.17
N LEU A 244 14.48 -26.59 16.38
CA LEU A 244 13.10 -26.98 16.65
C LEU A 244 12.49 -26.04 17.69
N ALA A 245 11.21 -25.68 17.57
CA ALA A 245 10.44 -24.99 18.61
C ALA A 245 8.95 -25.25 18.37
N LYS A 246 8.10 -24.20 18.29
CA LYS A 246 6.65 -24.25 17.96
C LYS A 246 5.97 -25.54 18.43
N SER A 247 5.86 -26.55 17.57
CA SER A 247 5.23 -27.84 17.85
C SER A 247 5.71 -28.51 19.15
N LEU A 248 6.98 -28.36 19.53
CA LEU A 248 7.57 -28.89 20.76
C LEU A 248 6.87 -28.40 22.04
N SER A 249 6.23 -27.23 21.98
CA SER A 249 5.51 -26.62 23.11
C SER A 249 4.11 -27.18 23.36
N ALA A 250 3.57 -27.95 22.40
CA ALA A 250 2.14 -28.31 22.32
C ALA A 250 1.18 -27.11 22.39
N GLY A 251 1.67 -25.88 22.17
CA GLY A 251 0.93 -24.64 22.39
C GLY A 251 0.68 -24.28 23.86
N LEU A 252 1.36 -24.92 24.81
CA LEU A 252 1.20 -24.68 26.25
C LEU A 252 2.42 -24.00 26.87
N ILE A 253 3.61 -24.62 26.78
CA ILE A 253 4.82 -24.16 27.47
C ILE A 253 5.90 -23.80 26.43
N PRO A 254 6.31 -22.51 26.31
CA PRO A 254 7.34 -22.09 25.36
C PRO A 254 8.65 -22.87 25.52
N THR A 255 9.19 -23.35 24.42
CA THR A 255 10.45 -24.10 24.38
C THR A 255 11.01 -24.09 22.96
N GLY A 256 12.33 -24.13 22.86
CA GLY A 256 13.09 -24.35 21.64
C GLY A 256 14.26 -25.29 21.89
N ALA A 257 14.80 -25.87 20.84
CA ALA A 257 15.92 -26.79 20.89
C ALA A 257 16.83 -26.60 19.66
N ALA A 258 18.14 -26.68 19.87
CA ALA A 258 19.12 -26.83 18.82
C ALA A 258 19.82 -28.18 19.00
N LEU A 259 19.59 -29.11 18.07
CA LEU A 259 20.32 -30.38 18.02
C LEU A 259 21.65 -30.14 17.31
N VAL A 260 22.75 -30.53 17.95
CA VAL A 260 24.11 -30.24 17.49
C VAL A 260 24.78 -31.54 17.08
N HIS A 261 25.21 -31.58 15.81
CA HIS A 261 25.91 -32.72 15.25
C HIS A 261 27.28 -32.87 15.94
N ARG A 262 27.77 -34.11 16.16
CA ARG A 262 29.04 -34.41 16.84
C ARG A 262 30.23 -33.58 16.37
N ARG A 263 30.33 -33.39 15.04
CA ARG A 263 31.39 -32.59 14.39
C ARG A 263 31.38 -31.10 14.75
N THR A 264 30.25 -30.59 15.23
CA THR A 264 29.99 -29.16 15.49
C THR A 264 29.99 -28.83 16.99
N VAL A 265 30.01 -29.84 17.86
CA VAL A 265 30.16 -29.65 19.31
C VAL A 265 31.36 -28.73 19.61
N CYS A 266 31.16 -27.80 20.55
CA CYS A 266 32.11 -26.74 20.87
C CYS A 266 32.15 -26.51 22.39
N PRO A 267 33.20 -27.00 23.09
CA PRO A 267 33.31 -26.83 24.55
C PRO A 267 33.34 -25.38 25.02
N GLU A 268 33.81 -24.45 24.18
CA GLU A 268 33.77 -23.02 24.49
C GLU A 268 32.33 -22.48 24.54
N PHE A 269 31.46 -22.96 23.64
CA PHE A 269 30.04 -22.62 23.65
C PHE A 269 29.36 -23.10 24.92
N ASP A 270 29.61 -24.36 25.31
CA ASP A 270 29.01 -24.97 26.51
C ASP A 270 29.35 -24.20 27.80
N ARG A 271 30.54 -23.59 27.84
CA ARG A 271 30.99 -22.78 28.98
C ARG A 271 30.37 -21.38 29.03
N LYS A 272 29.94 -20.84 27.89
CA LYS A 272 29.57 -19.41 27.75
C LYS A 272 28.09 -19.19 27.48
N HIS A 273 27.40 -20.15 26.87
CA HIS A 273 25.98 -20.01 26.56
C HIS A 273 25.12 -20.55 27.70
N SER A 274 24.20 -19.72 28.19
CA SER A 274 23.15 -20.14 29.13
C SER A 274 21.91 -19.26 28.97
N SER A 275 20.80 -19.67 29.57
CA SER A 275 19.55 -18.91 29.63
C SER A 275 18.77 -19.32 30.88
N THR A 276 18.34 -18.38 31.71
CA THR A 276 17.70 -18.64 33.02
C THR A 276 16.53 -19.62 32.96
N PHE A 277 15.74 -19.59 31.89
CA PHE A 277 14.56 -20.43 31.72
C PHE A 277 14.80 -21.65 30.82
N ALA A 278 15.97 -21.79 30.20
CA ALA A 278 16.33 -23.00 29.47
C ALA A 278 16.45 -24.21 30.41
N ASN A 279 16.42 -25.42 29.85
CA ASN A 279 16.40 -26.67 30.61
C ASN A 279 15.21 -26.73 31.60
N ASN A 280 14.05 -26.24 31.15
CA ASN A 280 12.82 -26.24 31.92
C ASN A 280 12.23 -27.65 32.02
N GLY A 281 12.13 -28.18 33.25
CA GLY A 281 11.59 -29.52 33.53
C GLY A 281 10.14 -29.68 33.08
N LEU A 282 9.32 -28.65 33.26
CA LEU A 282 7.91 -28.66 32.84
C LEU A 282 7.79 -28.63 31.30
N ALA A 283 8.62 -27.83 30.63
CA ALA A 283 8.68 -27.85 29.17
C ALA A 283 9.17 -29.20 28.64
N ALA A 284 10.10 -29.85 29.36
CA ALA A 284 10.59 -31.18 29.01
C ALA A 284 9.50 -32.26 29.14
N ALA A 285 8.68 -32.21 30.18
CA ALA A 285 7.50 -33.08 30.33
C ALA A 285 6.53 -32.94 29.15
N VAL A 286 6.20 -31.71 28.77
CA VAL A 286 5.33 -31.43 27.62
C VAL A 286 5.97 -31.91 26.31
N GLY A 287 7.24 -31.61 26.08
CA GLY A 287 7.97 -32.04 24.88
C GLY A 287 8.01 -33.57 24.74
N LEU A 288 8.23 -34.30 25.85
CA LEU A 288 8.17 -35.76 25.85
C LEU A 288 6.77 -36.26 25.47
N ALA A 289 5.72 -35.66 26.03
CA ALA A 289 4.35 -36.02 25.71
C ALA A 289 4.01 -35.75 24.22
N VAL A 290 4.55 -34.69 23.62
CA VAL A 290 4.46 -34.42 22.18
C VAL A 290 5.13 -35.52 21.37
N LEU A 291 6.35 -35.93 21.73
CA LEU A 291 7.05 -37.00 21.03
C LEU A 291 6.32 -38.34 21.14
N ASP A 292 5.80 -38.66 22.33
CA ASP A 292 5.00 -39.87 22.53
C ASP A 292 3.75 -39.85 21.65
N GLN A 293 3.05 -38.70 21.58
CA GLN A 293 1.87 -38.56 20.73
C GLN A 293 2.18 -38.64 19.22
N LEU A 294 3.35 -38.16 18.77
CA LEU A 294 3.78 -38.26 17.37
C LEU A 294 4.23 -39.68 16.98
N THR A 295 4.85 -40.40 17.91
CA THR A 295 5.50 -41.70 17.64
C THR A 295 4.68 -42.93 18.02
N LYS A 296 3.59 -42.77 18.79
CA LYS A 296 2.68 -43.87 19.12
C LYS A 296 2.06 -44.52 17.88
N ASP A 297 1.57 -45.75 18.07
CA ASP A 297 0.81 -46.50 17.08
C ASP A 297 1.51 -46.56 15.71
N ASP A 298 2.83 -46.79 15.72
CA ASP A 298 3.69 -46.80 14.52
C ASP A 298 3.63 -45.50 13.71
N ASN A 299 3.79 -44.37 14.40
CA ASN A 299 3.74 -43.01 13.81
C ASN A 299 2.41 -42.69 13.08
N ALA A 300 1.28 -43.25 13.55
CA ALA A 300 -0.03 -43.02 12.95
C ALA A 300 -0.39 -41.53 12.76
N ALA A 301 0.07 -40.65 13.66
CA ALA A 301 -0.12 -39.20 13.54
C ALA A 301 0.59 -38.62 12.30
N LEU A 302 1.80 -39.06 11.99
CA LEU A 302 2.54 -38.63 10.79
C LEU A 302 1.88 -39.15 9.52
N GLN A 303 1.40 -40.39 9.55
CA GLN A 303 0.66 -40.99 8.44
C GLN A 303 -0.64 -40.23 8.15
N HIS A 304 -1.41 -39.88 9.20
CA HIS A 304 -2.60 -39.05 9.08
C HIS A 304 -2.29 -37.69 8.43
N VAL A 305 -1.19 -37.03 8.82
CA VAL A 305 -0.78 -35.77 8.18
C VAL A 305 -0.47 -35.95 6.70
N ARG A 306 0.15 -37.07 6.28
CA ARG A 306 0.39 -37.36 4.85
C ARG A 306 -0.92 -37.56 4.08
N GLU A 307 -1.90 -38.22 4.69
CA GLU A 307 -3.23 -38.40 4.10
C GLU A 307 -3.99 -37.07 3.96
N LEU A 308 -3.97 -36.24 5.00
CA LEU A 308 -4.52 -34.89 4.94
C LEU A 308 -3.79 -34.04 3.89
N SER A 309 -2.46 -34.15 3.82
CA SER A 309 -1.64 -33.45 2.82
C SER A 309 -2.05 -33.82 1.41
N ALA A 310 -2.23 -35.11 1.11
CA ALA A 310 -2.69 -35.58 -0.19
C ALA A 310 -4.10 -35.06 -0.51
N ARG A 311 -4.99 -34.98 0.49
CA ARG A 311 -6.33 -34.40 0.32
C ARG A 311 -6.27 -32.91 0.01
N VAL A 312 -5.46 -32.15 0.74
CA VAL A 312 -5.21 -30.73 0.48
C VAL A 312 -4.69 -30.53 -0.94
N ASP A 313 -3.69 -31.32 -1.36
CA ASP A 313 -3.14 -31.26 -2.71
C ASP A 313 -4.25 -31.54 -3.76
N GLN A 314 -5.12 -32.52 -3.53
CA GLN A 314 -6.25 -32.82 -4.42
C GLN A 314 -7.18 -31.61 -4.60
N HIS A 315 -7.56 -30.94 -3.50
CA HIS A 315 -8.40 -29.74 -3.56
C HIS A 315 -7.72 -28.58 -4.29
N CYS A 316 -6.46 -28.33 -3.97
CA CYS A 316 -5.66 -27.29 -4.58
C CYS A 316 -5.50 -27.49 -6.10
N HIS A 317 -5.20 -28.72 -6.55
CA HIS A 317 -5.11 -29.03 -7.99
C HIS A 317 -6.45 -28.81 -8.70
N ARG A 318 -7.56 -29.24 -8.09
CA ARG A 318 -8.91 -29.02 -8.64
C ARG A 318 -9.23 -27.53 -8.77
N LEU A 319 -8.89 -26.73 -7.76
CA LEU A 319 -9.09 -25.28 -7.81
C LEU A 319 -8.24 -24.61 -8.89
N CYS A 320 -6.96 -24.99 -9.04
CA CYS A 320 -6.13 -24.50 -10.14
C CYS A 320 -6.68 -24.89 -11.52
N GLN A 321 -7.32 -26.06 -11.66
CA GLN A 321 -7.96 -26.46 -12.91
C GLN A 321 -9.22 -25.64 -13.20
N SER A 322 -10.04 -25.38 -12.19
CA SER A 322 -11.28 -24.60 -12.33
C SER A 322 -11.03 -23.09 -12.46
N PHE A 323 -9.95 -22.58 -11.86
CA PHE A 323 -9.64 -21.16 -11.72
C PHE A 323 -8.16 -20.87 -12.03
N PRO A 324 -7.65 -21.20 -13.23
CA PRO A 324 -6.21 -21.24 -13.52
C PRO A 324 -5.49 -19.89 -13.43
N SER A 325 -6.18 -18.78 -13.70
CA SER A 325 -5.59 -17.45 -13.56
C SER A 325 -5.84 -16.81 -12.20
N LEU A 326 -6.89 -17.27 -11.49
CA LEU A 326 -7.32 -16.71 -10.21
C LEU A 326 -6.67 -17.37 -9.00
N PHE A 327 -6.43 -18.68 -9.04
CA PHE A 327 -5.98 -19.43 -7.87
C PHE A 327 -4.67 -20.18 -8.12
N SER A 328 -3.73 -20.01 -7.20
CA SER A 328 -2.52 -20.82 -7.12
C SER A 328 -2.19 -21.14 -5.66
N TRP A 329 -1.23 -22.03 -5.44
CA TRP A 329 -0.86 -22.44 -4.09
C TRP A 329 0.60 -22.84 -4.02
N ARG A 330 1.16 -22.77 -2.81
CA ARG A 330 2.52 -23.22 -2.48
C ARG A 330 2.52 -23.95 -1.14
N GLY A 331 3.62 -24.61 -0.82
CA GLY A 331 3.87 -25.27 0.47
C GLY A 331 3.74 -26.79 0.43
N HIS A 332 3.93 -27.43 1.58
CA HIS A 332 3.95 -28.88 1.73
C HIS A 332 3.29 -29.33 3.06
N GLY A 333 2.76 -30.55 3.12
CA GLY A 333 2.08 -31.05 4.32
C GLY A 333 0.85 -30.22 4.72
N LEU A 334 0.79 -29.81 5.99
CA LEU A 334 -0.24 -28.90 6.51
C LEU A 334 0.31 -27.48 6.70
N MET A 335 1.16 -27.04 5.76
CA MET A 335 1.76 -25.71 5.72
C MET A 335 1.62 -25.15 4.30
N ARG A 336 0.53 -24.42 4.04
CA ARG A 336 0.17 -23.96 2.69
C ARG A 336 -0.06 -22.45 2.60
N SER A 337 0.28 -21.90 1.43
CA SER A 337 -0.10 -20.55 0.98
C SER A 337 -1.14 -20.73 -0.12
N LEU A 338 -2.30 -20.11 0.03
CA LEU A 338 -3.39 -20.11 -0.95
C LEU A 338 -3.50 -18.72 -1.57
N GLN A 339 -3.12 -18.58 -2.84
CA GLN A 339 -2.94 -17.31 -3.52
C GLN A 339 -4.11 -16.99 -4.44
N PHE A 340 -4.52 -15.72 -4.41
CA PHE A 340 -5.60 -15.19 -5.22
C PHE A 340 -5.10 -14.06 -6.12
N ARG A 341 -5.45 -14.09 -7.39
CA ARG A 341 -5.14 -13.04 -8.37
C ARG A 341 -6.34 -12.80 -9.29
N ASP A 342 -7.11 -11.77 -9.00
CA ASP A 342 -8.18 -11.35 -9.89
C ASP A 342 -7.61 -10.70 -11.16
N ASP A 343 -7.87 -11.32 -12.31
CA ASP A 343 -7.55 -10.77 -13.63
C ASP A 343 -8.40 -9.53 -13.95
N HIS A 344 -9.57 -9.41 -13.32
CA HIS A 344 -10.45 -8.28 -13.53
C HIS A 344 -10.05 -7.04 -12.70
N ALA A 345 -9.10 -7.18 -11.77
CA ALA A 345 -8.66 -6.11 -10.89
C ALA A 345 -8.14 -4.89 -11.67
N GLY A 346 -7.51 -5.12 -12.82
CA GLY A 346 -7.00 -4.06 -13.70
C GLY A 346 -8.08 -3.21 -14.37
N TYR A 347 -9.36 -3.54 -14.22
CA TYR A 347 -10.49 -2.79 -14.80
C TYR A 347 -11.23 -1.92 -13.78
N ASN A 348 -10.84 -1.93 -12.50
CA ASN A 348 -11.47 -1.13 -11.46
C ASN A 348 -10.44 -0.61 -10.46
N TYR A 349 -10.44 0.71 -10.21
CA TYR A 349 -9.48 1.35 -9.31
C TYR A 349 -9.42 0.71 -7.92
N PHE A 350 -10.58 0.45 -7.32
CA PHE A 350 -10.67 -0.04 -5.95
C PHE A 350 -10.14 -1.47 -5.83
N ILE A 351 -10.55 -2.37 -6.74
CA ILE A 351 -10.09 -3.77 -6.72
C ILE A 351 -8.61 -3.88 -7.07
N GLY A 352 -8.13 -3.15 -8.08
CA GLY A 352 -6.70 -3.09 -8.41
C GLY A 352 -5.85 -2.65 -7.22
N PHE A 353 -6.28 -1.60 -6.50
CA PHE A 353 -5.61 -1.16 -5.28
C PHE A 353 -5.64 -2.23 -4.18
N LEU A 354 -6.80 -2.85 -3.90
CA LEU A 354 -6.91 -3.88 -2.87
C LEU A 354 -6.02 -5.09 -3.15
N GLN A 355 -5.95 -5.53 -4.41
CA GLN A 355 -5.09 -6.62 -4.83
C GLN A 355 -3.62 -6.25 -4.67
N ASN A 356 -3.17 -5.16 -5.27
CA ASN A 356 -1.74 -4.86 -5.32
C ASN A 356 -1.19 -4.35 -3.98
N SER A 357 -2.04 -3.84 -3.07
CA SER A 357 -1.66 -3.54 -1.68
C SER A 357 -1.67 -4.77 -0.77
N GLY A 358 -2.16 -5.91 -1.24
CA GLY A 358 -2.38 -7.13 -0.44
C GLY A 358 -3.61 -7.08 0.47
N ALA A 359 -4.33 -5.95 0.52
CA ALA A 359 -5.54 -5.78 1.33
C ALA A 359 -6.65 -6.78 0.97
N LEU A 360 -6.71 -7.25 -0.27
CA LEU A 360 -7.68 -8.26 -0.70
C LEU A 360 -7.67 -9.50 0.20
N SER A 361 -6.49 -10.05 0.52
CA SER A 361 -6.39 -11.24 1.38
C SER A 361 -6.95 -11.03 2.80
N TRP A 362 -6.81 -9.83 3.36
CA TRP A 362 -7.43 -9.49 4.65
C TRP A 362 -8.95 -9.52 4.58
N LEU A 363 -9.51 -9.02 3.49
CA LEU A 363 -10.96 -9.01 3.26
C LEU A 363 -11.50 -10.43 3.05
N LEU A 364 -10.74 -11.29 2.36
CA LEU A 364 -11.08 -12.71 2.24
C LEU A 364 -11.06 -13.44 3.58
N CYS A 365 -10.07 -13.17 4.45
CA CYS A 365 -10.05 -13.71 5.81
C CYS A 365 -11.25 -13.25 6.64
N SER A 366 -11.64 -11.97 6.49
CA SER A 366 -12.83 -11.40 7.15
C SER A 366 -14.11 -12.11 6.71
N TYR A 367 -14.26 -12.34 5.40
CA TYR A 367 -15.36 -13.12 4.82
C TYR A 367 -15.39 -14.57 5.35
N LEU A 368 -14.23 -15.26 5.39
CA LEU A 368 -14.14 -16.62 5.93
C LEU A 368 -14.59 -16.69 7.40
N LEU A 369 -14.22 -15.71 8.22
CA LEU A 369 -14.64 -15.67 9.62
C LEU A 369 -16.14 -15.39 9.74
N ALA A 370 -16.65 -14.37 9.04
CA ALA A 370 -18.03 -13.95 9.15
C ALA A 370 -19.02 -14.97 8.57
N ASN A 371 -18.74 -15.50 7.38
CA ASN A 371 -19.68 -16.34 6.63
C ASN A 371 -19.47 -17.84 6.85
N HIS A 372 -18.23 -18.27 7.14
CA HIS A 372 -17.89 -19.69 7.27
C HIS A 372 -17.44 -20.09 8.68
N ARG A 373 -17.29 -19.12 9.60
CA ARG A 373 -16.76 -19.33 10.95
C ARG A 373 -15.38 -20.01 10.89
N MET A 374 -14.52 -19.54 9.99
CA MET A 374 -13.17 -20.06 9.78
C MET A 374 -12.15 -18.96 10.05
N LEU A 375 -11.31 -19.13 11.07
CA LEU A 375 -10.23 -18.22 11.38
C LEU A 375 -9.00 -18.53 10.51
N THR A 376 -8.59 -17.54 9.73
CA THR A 376 -7.37 -17.52 8.92
C THR A 376 -6.72 -16.15 9.02
N MET A 377 -5.47 -16.03 8.55
CA MET A 377 -4.77 -14.76 8.41
C MET A 377 -3.99 -14.74 7.09
N PRO A 378 -3.73 -13.57 6.52
CA PRO A 378 -2.91 -13.49 5.32
C PRO A 378 -1.43 -13.78 5.62
N LEU A 379 -0.69 -14.23 4.61
CA LEU A 379 0.78 -14.19 4.65
C LEU A 379 1.25 -12.75 4.49
N LEU A 380 2.05 -12.26 5.43
CA LEU A 380 2.45 -10.85 5.44
C LEU A 380 3.56 -10.51 4.43
N SER A 381 4.20 -11.51 3.85
CA SER A 381 5.31 -11.41 2.89
C SER A 381 4.91 -11.73 1.47
N ASP A 382 3.73 -12.30 1.28
CA ASP A 382 3.23 -12.79 0.00
C ASP A 382 1.83 -12.19 -0.16
N PRO A 383 1.71 -11.02 -0.82
CA PRO A 383 0.44 -10.33 -1.00
C PRO A 383 -0.63 -11.26 -1.57
N CYS A 384 -1.90 -10.99 -1.26
CA CYS A 384 -3.06 -11.76 -1.74
C CYS A 384 -3.03 -13.27 -1.42
N SER A 385 -2.33 -13.65 -0.35
CA SER A 385 -2.20 -15.06 0.06
C SER A 385 -2.81 -15.31 1.43
N ILE A 386 -3.59 -16.38 1.57
CA ILE A 386 -4.13 -16.87 2.85
C ILE A 386 -3.24 -17.97 3.39
N ARG A 387 -2.89 -17.88 4.68
CA ARG A 387 -2.19 -18.94 5.41
C ARG A 387 -3.15 -20.07 5.76
N PHE A 388 -2.73 -21.30 5.47
CA PHE A 388 -3.42 -22.51 5.90
C PHE A 388 -2.47 -23.43 6.67
N GLU A 389 -2.62 -23.46 7.99
CA GLU A 389 -1.81 -24.23 8.93
C GLU A 389 -2.67 -24.83 10.07
N PRO A 390 -3.63 -25.73 9.77
CA PRO A 390 -4.50 -26.31 10.80
C PRO A 390 -3.73 -27.23 11.77
N PRO A 391 -4.34 -27.70 12.87
CA PRO A 391 -3.75 -28.74 13.71
C PRO A 391 -3.48 -30.04 12.93
N LEU A 392 -2.47 -30.80 13.32
CA LEU A 392 -2.11 -32.09 12.75
C LEU A 392 -3.22 -33.14 12.87
N ASN A 393 -4.05 -33.01 13.90
CA ASN A 393 -5.20 -33.88 14.18
C ASN A 393 -6.53 -33.31 13.67
N VAL A 394 -6.50 -32.34 12.75
CA VAL A 394 -7.71 -31.83 12.09
C VAL A 394 -8.45 -32.96 11.37
N ALA A 395 -9.78 -32.90 11.38
CA ALA A 395 -10.60 -33.90 10.69
C ALA A 395 -10.54 -33.69 9.17
N MET A 396 -10.58 -34.79 8.41
CA MET A 396 -10.62 -34.74 6.94
C MET A 396 -11.82 -33.91 6.44
N SER A 397 -12.98 -34.04 7.08
CA SER A 397 -14.18 -33.24 6.73
C SER A 397 -13.99 -31.74 6.95
N ASP A 398 -13.17 -31.33 7.92
CA ASP A 398 -12.86 -29.91 8.13
C ASP A 398 -11.98 -29.36 6.98
N ILE A 399 -11.05 -30.18 6.45
CA ILE A 399 -10.31 -29.83 5.22
C ILE A 399 -11.28 -29.62 4.07
N ASP A 400 -12.20 -30.57 3.86
CA ASP A 400 -13.17 -30.53 2.76
C ASP A 400 -14.05 -29.28 2.83
N ASP A 401 -14.58 -28.98 4.02
CA ASP A 401 -15.40 -27.79 4.26
C ASP A 401 -14.61 -26.49 4.02
N PHE A 402 -13.35 -26.44 4.46
CA PHE A 402 -12.50 -25.28 4.25
C PHE A 402 -12.29 -25.01 2.75
N PHE A 403 -11.95 -26.05 1.98
CA PHE A 403 -11.75 -25.89 0.54
C PHE A 403 -13.05 -25.62 -0.24
N ALA A 404 -14.21 -26.04 0.27
CA ALA A 404 -15.50 -25.61 -0.27
C ALA A 404 -15.72 -24.09 -0.09
N ALA A 405 -15.28 -23.52 1.05
CA ALA A 405 -15.32 -22.07 1.25
C ALA A 405 -14.32 -21.32 0.34
N ILE A 406 -13.12 -21.86 0.13
CA ILE A 406 -12.13 -21.31 -0.82
C ILE A 406 -12.67 -21.33 -2.26
N GLU A 407 -13.32 -22.43 -2.67
CA GLU A 407 -14.00 -22.51 -3.96
C GLU A 407 -15.09 -21.45 -4.10
N ARG A 408 -15.85 -21.21 -3.02
CA ARG A 408 -16.88 -20.16 -3.02
C ARG A 408 -16.29 -18.77 -3.21
N ILE A 409 -15.16 -18.47 -2.56
CA ILE A 409 -14.42 -17.22 -2.78
C ILE A 409 -14.01 -17.09 -4.25
N CYS A 410 -13.47 -18.15 -4.86
CA CYS A 410 -13.06 -18.13 -6.27
C CYS A 410 -14.26 -17.81 -7.19
N LEU A 411 -15.40 -18.44 -6.93
CA LEU A 411 -16.65 -18.16 -7.66
C LEU A 411 -17.11 -16.71 -7.49
N LEU A 412 -17.07 -16.17 -6.27
CA LEU A 412 -17.48 -14.79 -6.00
C LEU A 412 -16.58 -13.79 -6.72
N ILE A 413 -15.25 -13.97 -6.67
CA ILE A 413 -14.30 -13.10 -7.39
C ILE A 413 -14.53 -13.20 -8.90
N GLY A 414 -14.60 -14.42 -9.45
CA GLY A 414 -14.82 -14.64 -10.88
C GLY A 414 -16.17 -14.10 -11.39
N HIS A 415 -17.17 -13.97 -10.51
CA HIS A 415 -18.46 -13.36 -10.83
C HIS A 415 -18.53 -11.86 -10.48
N GLY A 416 -17.44 -11.23 -10.04
CA GLY A 416 -17.40 -9.82 -9.64
C GLY A 416 -18.26 -9.49 -8.41
N ARG A 417 -18.54 -10.49 -7.56
CA ARG A 417 -19.44 -10.41 -6.38
C ARG A 417 -18.75 -9.95 -5.12
N TYR A 418 -18.09 -8.80 -5.24
CA TYR A 418 -17.44 -8.09 -4.14
C TYR A 418 -18.42 -7.63 -3.05
N ASP A 419 -19.69 -7.44 -3.41
CA ASP A 419 -20.80 -7.18 -2.50
C ASP A 419 -20.99 -8.28 -1.45
N HIS A 420 -20.79 -9.55 -1.81
CA HIS A 420 -20.82 -10.65 -0.84
C HIS A 420 -19.56 -10.68 0.02
N LEU A 421 -18.39 -10.46 -0.58
CA LEU A 421 -17.11 -10.53 0.13
C LEU A 421 -16.99 -9.44 1.22
N LEU A 422 -17.60 -8.27 1.00
CA LEU A 422 -17.50 -7.12 1.91
C LEU A 422 -18.73 -6.90 2.80
N ALA A 423 -19.78 -7.71 2.65
CA ALA A 423 -21.06 -7.52 3.33
C ALA A 423 -20.92 -7.44 4.85
N ALA A 424 -20.08 -8.31 5.42
CA ALA A 424 -19.84 -8.36 6.86
C ALA A 424 -19.28 -7.05 7.42
N LEU A 425 -18.47 -6.30 6.65
CA LEU A 425 -17.85 -5.06 7.12
C LEU A 425 -18.88 -3.96 7.39
N VAL A 426 -20.02 -4.00 6.70
CA VAL A 426 -21.11 -3.02 6.81
C VAL A 426 -22.37 -3.57 7.47
N ASP A 427 -22.31 -4.76 8.06
CA ASP A 427 -23.46 -5.46 8.68
C ASP A 427 -24.61 -5.78 7.70
N LYS A 428 -24.28 -6.04 6.43
CA LYS A 428 -25.29 -6.38 5.42
C LYS A 428 -25.60 -7.87 5.42
N ASP A 429 -26.88 -8.22 5.60
CA ASP A 429 -27.38 -9.59 5.43
C ASP A 429 -27.76 -9.83 3.96
N MET A 430 -26.90 -10.58 3.25
CA MET A 430 -27.10 -10.89 1.83
C MET A 430 -28.29 -11.83 1.59
N VAL A 431 -28.62 -12.70 2.55
CA VAL A 431 -29.74 -13.64 2.44
C VAL A 431 -31.05 -12.88 2.58
N ALA A 432 -31.16 -12.02 3.59
CA ALA A 432 -32.32 -11.16 3.79
C ALA A 432 -32.53 -10.20 2.59
N ALA A 433 -31.45 -9.77 1.94
CA ALA A 433 -31.50 -8.94 0.74
C ALA A 433 -31.94 -9.69 -0.54
N GLY A 434 -32.05 -11.02 -0.51
CA GLY A 434 -32.47 -11.84 -1.66
C GLY A 434 -31.46 -11.85 -2.82
N LEU A 435 -30.18 -11.57 -2.56
CA LEU A 435 -29.15 -11.45 -3.59
C LEU A 435 -28.49 -12.81 -3.86
N ALA A 436 -28.67 -13.34 -5.06
CA ALA A 436 -28.17 -14.67 -5.44
C ALA A 436 -26.68 -14.62 -5.82
N GLU A 437 -25.81 -15.36 -5.13
CA GLU A 437 -24.34 -15.28 -5.36
C GLU A 437 -23.89 -15.83 -6.74
N CYS A 438 -24.76 -16.56 -7.45
CA CYS A 438 -24.47 -17.15 -8.76
C CYS A 438 -24.56 -16.16 -9.93
N GLN A 439 -25.20 -15.00 -9.75
CA GLN A 439 -25.30 -14.01 -10.82
C GLN A 439 -23.97 -13.28 -10.98
N ALA A 440 -23.38 -13.34 -12.19
CA ALA A 440 -22.19 -12.57 -12.53
C ALA A 440 -22.54 -11.09 -12.75
N ILE A 441 -21.72 -10.22 -12.18
CA ILE A 441 -21.79 -8.77 -12.31
C ILE A 441 -20.42 -8.28 -12.79
N PRO A 442 -20.32 -7.55 -13.90
CA PRO A 442 -19.08 -6.93 -14.32
C PRO A 442 -18.47 -6.10 -13.19
N VAL A 443 -17.15 -6.15 -13.01
CA VAL A 443 -16.49 -5.33 -11.98
C VAL A 443 -16.72 -3.83 -12.22
N SER A 444 -16.80 -3.44 -13.49
CA SER A 444 -17.03 -2.08 -13.97
C SER A 444 -18.09 -2.05 -15.08
N GLU A 445 -18.69 -0.89 -15.34
CA GLU A 445 -19.66 -0.72 -16.44
C GLU A 445 -19.01 -0.99 -17.81
N PRO A 446 -19.74 -1.56 -18.79
CA PRO A 446 -19.18 -1.90 -20.10
C PRO A 446 -18.87 -0.63 -20.90
N LEU A 447 -17.57 -0.33 -21.04
CA LEU A 447 -17.07 0.89 -21.69
C LEU A 447 -15.82 0.60 -22.54
N THR A 448 -15.45 1.53 -23.42
CA THR A 448 -14.25 1.39 -24.26
C THR A 448 -13.01 1.67 -23.42
N MET A 449 -12.24 0.63 -23.14
CA MET A 449 -11.07 0.68 -22.28
C MET A 449 -9.79 0.97 -23.07
N ALA A 450 -8.88 1.69 -22.45
CA ALA A 450 -7.51 1.79 -22.89
C ALA A 450 -6.85 0.40 -22.82
N PRO A 451 -5.95 0.07 -23.75
CA PRO A 451 -5.22 -1.18 -23.67
C PRO A 451 -4.29 -1.17 -22.45
N LEU A 452 -4.11 -2.32 -21.80
CA LEU A 452 -3.22 -2.45 -20.64
C LEU A 452 -1.76 -2.09 -20.97
N ARG A 453 -1.34 -2.34 -22.22
CA ARG A 453 0.01 -2.03 -22.72
C ARG A 453 -0.04 -1.52 -24.15
N SER A 454 0.92 -0.68 -24.51
CA SER A 454 1.12 -0.22 -25.88
C SER A 454 1.38 -1.42 -26.80
N ILE A 455 0.57 -1.59 -27.84
CA ILE A 455 0.80 -2.62 -28.87
C ILE A 455 2.03 -2.20 -29.69
N GLU A 456 2.98 -3.12 -29.88
CA GLU A 456 4.11 -2.92 -30.81
C GLU A 456 3.57 -2.86 -32.24
N GLY A 457 3.34 -1.65 -32.74
CA GLY A 457 2.77 -1.41 -34.06
C GLY A 457 2.96 0.04 -34.49
N GLY A 458 4.11 0.36 -35.08
CA GLY A 458 4.40 1.61 -35.79
C GLY A 458 4.48 2.91 -34.97
N ARG A 459 3.93 2.97 -33.75
CA ARG A 459 4.01 4.14 -32.87
C ARG A 459 5.36 4.22 -32.17
N ARG A 460 5.90 5.43 -32.04
CA ARG A 460 7.06 5.70 -31.18
C ARG A 460 6.69 5.37 -29.73
N ARG A 461 7.63 4.78 -29.00
CA ARG A 461 7.50 4.58 -27.54
C ARG A 461 7.83 5.89 -26.81
N GLY A 462 6.87 6.38 -26.02
CA GLY A 462 7.07 7.42 -25.02
C GLY A 462 7.68 6.87 -23.74
N LYS A 463 8.04 7.76 -22.81
CA LYS A 463 8.53 7.37 -21.49
C LYS A 463 7.43 6.67 -20.69
N ARG A 464 7.78 5.73 -19.82
CA ARG A 464 6.82 5.17 -18.86
C ARG A 464 6.55 6.20 -17.77
N PHE A 465 5.30 6.37 -17.34
CA PHE A 465 4.94 7.33 -16.30
C PHE A 465 4.21 6.68 -15.13
N ALA A 466 4.27 7.32 -13.97
CA ALA A 466 3.42 7.04 -12.82
C ALA A 466 2.71 8.32 -12.37
N PHE A 467 1.46 8.18 -11.92
CA PHE A 467 0.71 9.27 -11.33
C PHE A 467 0.33 8.93 -9.89
N LEU A 468 0.73 9.79 -8.96
CA LEU A 468 0.52 9.60 -7.53
C LEU A 468 -0.83 10.19 -7.12
N MET A 469 -1.67 9.39 -6.48
CA MET A 469 -3.02 9.77 -6.04
C MET A 469 -3.34 9.25 -4.64
N HIS A 470 -4.32 9.88 -4.01
CA HIS A 470 -4.83 9.51 -2.69
C HIS A 470 -6.34 9.73 -2.64
N VAL A 471 -6.99 9.30 -1.56
CA VAL A 471 -8.42 9.55 -1.37
C VAL A 471 -8.65 11.04 -1.10
N THR A 472 -9.34 11.70 -2.04
CA THR A 472 -9.69 13.13 -1.96
C THR A 472 -10.99 13.37 -1.22
N SER A 473 -11.96 12.46 -1.34
CA SER A 473 -13.24 12.52 -0.65
C SER A 473 -13.91 11.15 -0.57
N ILE A 474 -14.85 10.99 0.36
CA ILE A 474 -15.68 9.78 0.48
C ILE A 474 -16.53 9.53 -0.78
N PRO A 475 -17.22 10.53 -1.36
CA PRO A 475 -17.95 10.35 -2.62
C PRO A 475 -17.07 9.89 -3.78
N ASP A 476 -15.83 10.38 -3.87
CA ASP A 476 -14.86 9.92 -4.87
C ASP A 476 -14.54 8.43 -4.68
N LEU A 477 -14.26 8.02 -3.45
CA LEU A 477 -13.96 6.62 -3.16
C LEU A 477 -15.15 5.69 -3.50
N ILE A 478 -16.38 6.11 -3.17
CA ILE A 478 -17.60 5.35 -3.51
C ILE A 478 -17.76 5.18 -5.03
N ARG A 479 -17.44 6.22 -5.81
CA ARG A 479 -17.50 6.14 -7.28
C ARG A 479 -16.55 5.08 -7.86
N CYS A 480 -15.42 4.83 -7.19
CA CYS A 480 -14.43 3.84 -7.62
C CYS A 480 -14.75 2.41 -7.20
N MET A 481 -15.72 2.20 -6.30
CA MET A 481 -16.09 0.86 -5.83
C MET A 481 -16.68 0.04 -6.98
N PRO A 482 -16.45 -1.27 -7.05
CA PRO A 482 -16.99 -2.14 -8.09
C PRO A 482 -18.52 -2.05 -8.22
N LEU A 483 -19.02 -2.28 -9.42
CA LEU A 483 -20.44 -2.10 -9.77
C LEU A 483 -21.38 -2.85 -8.82
N ALA A 484 -21.06 -4.09 -8.45
CA ALA A 484 -21.88 -4.88 -7.53
C ALA A 484 -22.13 -4.18 -6.18
N LEU A 485 -21.14 -3.47 -5.63
CA LEU A 485 -21.31 -2.69 -4.41
C LEU A 485 -22.24 -1.50 -4.68
N ARG A 486 -21.96 -0.72 -5.72
CA ARG A 486 -22.74 0.48 -6.06
C ARG A 486 -24.21 0.18 -6.38
N THR A 487 -24.49 -1.02 -6.89
CA THR A 487 -25.85 -1.45 -7.23
C THR A 487 -26.62 -1.99 -6.01
N HIS A 488 -25.95 -2.73 -5.12
CA HIS A 488 -26.64 -3.49 -4.07
C HIS A 488 -26.55 -2.87 -2.68
N TYR A 489 -25.61 -1.97 -2.45
CA TYR A 489 -25.48 -1.29 -1.16
C TYR A 489 -26.25 0.03 -1.21
N SER A 490 -26.92 0.33 -0.10
CA SER A 490 -27.47 1.65 0.16
C SER A 490 -26.36 2.68 0.29
N GLN A 491 -26.71 3.96 0.12
CA GLN A 491 -25.77 5.06 0.28
C GLN A 491 -25.06 5.03 1.65
N GLN A 492 -25.79 4.72 2.72
CA GLN A 492 -25.22 4.63 4.07
C GLN A 492 -24.22 3.47 4.21
N GLU A 493 -24.49 2.31 3.59
CA GLU A 493 -23.57 1.17 3.59
C GLU A 493 -22.28 1.52 2.80
N LEU A 494 -22.40 2.18 1.65
CA LEU A 494 -21.27 2.64 0.84
C LEU A 494 -20.40 3.65 1.60
N GLU A 495 -21.02 4.62 2.30
CA GLU A 495 -20.31 5.61 3.12
C GLU A 495 -19.59 4.98 4.29
N ARG A 496 -20.21 4.01 4.97
CA ARG A 496 -19.56 3.25 6.05
C ARG A 496 -18.34 2.48 5.54
N LEU A 497 -18.45 1.80 4.39
CA LEU A 497 -17.33 1.08 3.79
C LEU A 497 -16.21 2.02 3.36
N ALA A 498 -16.54 3.13 2.71
CA ALA A 498 -15.56 4.13 2.28
C ALA A 498 -14.84 4.76 3.48
N THR A 499 -15.56 5.06 4.56
CA THR A 499 -14.99 5.57 5.80
C THR A 499 -14.02 4.55 6.40
N LEU A 500 -14.41 3.28 6.46
CA LEU A 500 -13.56 2.19 6.95
C LEU A 500 -12.24 2.10 6.17
N VAL A 501 -12.30 2.21 4.85
CA VAL A 501 -11.11 2.19 3.98
C VAL A 501 -10.18 3.36 4.30
N VAL A 502 -10.70 4.57 4.45
CA VAL A 502 -9.91 5.75 4.84
C VAL A 502 -9.29 5.59 6.22
N GLU A 503 -10.05 5.08 7.19
CA GLU A 503 -9.55 4.83 8.54
C GLU A 503 -8.43 3.77 8.55
N ILE A 504 -8.52 2.72 7.72
CA ILE A 504 -7.44 1.74 7.54
C ILE A 504 -6.23 2.42 6.85
N GLY A 505 -6.47 3.26 5.85
CA GLY A 505 -5.44 4.07 5.18
C GLY A 505 -4.67 5.00 6.13
N SER A 506 -5.29 5.47 7.20
CA SER A 506 -4.63 6.25 8.25
C SER A 506 -3.66 5.42 9.11
N LEU A 507 -3.83 4.09 9.15
CA LEU A 507 -2.94 3.16 9.87
C LEU A 507 -1.77 2.69 9.01
N ASN A 508 -2.01 2.50 7.70
CA ASN A 508 -0.99 2.14 6.72
C ASN A 508 -1.25 2.91 5.42
N PHE A 509 -0.40 3.89 5.16
CA PHE A 509 -0.52 4.82 4.04
C PHE A 509 0.41 4.50 2.85
N SER A 510 0.95 3.28 2.81
CA SER A 510 1.74 2.77 1.69
C SER A 510 0.96 2.89 0.37
N GLY A 511 1.64 3.27 -0.71
CA GLY A 511 1.06 3.34 -2.04
C GLY A 511 1.06 1.97 -2.72
N ALA A 512 0.09 1.72 -3.59
CA ALA A 512 0.07 0.54 -4.45
C ALA A 512 -0.50 0.88 -5.82
N VAL A 513 -0.15 0.11 -6.84
CA VAL A 513 -0.70 0.29 -8.19
C VAL A 513 -2.19 -0.02 -8.18
N ALA A 514 -3.01 0.96 -8.55
CA ALA A 514 -4.44 0.79 -8.72
C ALA A 514 -4.79 0.37 -10.15
N LEU A 515 -4.13 0.94 -11.16
CA LEU A 515 -4.35 0.65 -12.57
C LEU A 515 -3.04 0.71 -13.36
N GLU A 516 -2.95 -0.11 -14.41
CA GLU A 516 -1.97 0.02 -15.49
C GLU A 516 -2.70 0.21 -16.81
N PHE A 517 -2.22 1.11 -17.66
CA PHE A 517 -2.81 1.37 -18.97
C PHE A 517 -1.79 1.95 -19.95
N ALA A 518 -2.14 1.96 -21.23
CA ALA A 518 -1.41 2.67 -22.25
C ALA A 518 -2.27 3.77 -22.88
N VAL A 519 -1.66 4.92 -23.09
CA VAL A 519 -2.29 6.11 -23.64
C VAL A 519 -1.39 6.72 -24.71
N GLY A 520 -1.98 7.31 -25.74
CA GLY A 520 -1.22 7.90 -26.82
C GLY A 520 -2.09 8.52 -27.90
N ASN A 521 -1.42 8.91 -28.98
CA ASN A 521 -2.05 9.33 -30.21
C ASN A 521 -1.60 8.41 -31.36
N ASP A 522 -1.85 8.80 -32.60
CA ASP A 522 -1.53 7.97 -33.76
C ASP A 522 -0.02 7.76 -33.98
N THR A 523 0.82 8.61 -33.39
CA THR A 523 2.28 8.62 -33.62
C THR A 523 3.09 8.11 -32.43
N VAL A 524 2.59 8.27 -31.20
CA VAL A 524 3.32 7.93 -29.97
C VAL A 524 2.39 7.37 -28.91
N ALA A 525 2.87 6.40 -28.13
CA ALA A 525 2.17 5.85 -26.98
C ALA A 525 3.10 5.68 -25.77
N ALA A 526 2.56 5.88 -24.58
CA ALA A 526 3.24 5.71 -23.30
C ALA A 526 2.46 4.74 -22.41
N ASN A 527 3.17 3.94 -21.64
CA ASN A 527 2.58 3.09 -20.59
C ASN A 527 2.57 3.88 -19.28
N GLY A 528 1.47 3.78 -18.54
CA GLY A 528 1.21 4.51 -17.31
C GLY A 528 0.79 3.58 -16.18
N VAL A 529 1.14 3.97 -14.95
CA VAL A 529 0.61 3.35 -13.73
C VAL A 529 -0.01 4.41 -12.82
N MET A 530 -1.18 4.12 -12.27
CA MET A 530 -1.79 4.95 -11.22
C MET A 530 -1.43 4.36 -9.87
N ILE A 531 -0.75 5.13 -9.02
CA ILE A 531 -0.34 4.69 -7.69
C ILE A 531 -1.25 5.38 -6.67
N MET A 532 -2.04 4.59 -5.96
CA MET A 532 -3.02 5.07 -5.00
C MET A 532 -2.59 4.73 -3.58
N SER A 533 -2.88 5.63 -2.64
CA SER A 533 -2.93 5.34 -1.21
C SER A 533 -4.31 5.67 -0.64
N ALA A 534 -4.74 4.92 0.36
CA ALA A 534 -6.01 5.13 1.05
C ALA A 534 -6.00 6.30 2.05
N ILE A 535 -4.84 6.94 2.28
CA ILE A 535 -4.73 8.08 3.19
C ILE A 535 -5.58 9.28 2.71
N SER A 536 -6.25 9.96 3.64
CA SER A 536 -7.03 11.16 3.37
C SER A 536 -6.14 12.41 3.24
N ALA A 537 -6.63 13.43 2.53
CA ALA A 537 -5.97 14.74 2.50
C ALA A 537 -5.75 15.34 3.90
N GLU A 538 -6.74 15.18 4.79
CA GLU A 538 -6.69 15.69 6.15
C GLU A 538 -5.56 15.03 6.96
N ASP A 539 -5.42 13.71 6.85
CA ASP A 539 -4.39 12.97 7.56
C ASP A 539 -3.00 13.22 6.98
N MET A 540 -2.88 13.38 5.65
CA MET A 540 -1.63 13.81 5.01
C MET A 540 -1.14 15.15 5.55
N VAL A 541 -2.03 16.10 5.84
CA VAL A 541 -1.64 17.41 6.39
C VAL A 541 -1.14 17.30 7.82
N LYS A 542 -1.70 16.40 8.63
CA LYS A 542 -1.31 16.18 10.04
C LYS A 542 0.09 15.56 10.21
N LEU A 543 0.59 14.87 9.19
CA LEU A 543 1.92 14.26 9.22
C LEU A 543 3.04 15.31 9.43
N SER A 544 4.08 14.92 10.15
CA SER A 544 5.33 15.69 10.25
C SER A 544 6.02 15.79 8.88
N GLN A 545 7.00 16.69 8.75
CA GLN A 545 7.73 16.84 7.49
C GLN A 545 8.52 15.59 7.12
N ALA A 546 9.06 14.87 8.10
CA ALA A 546 9.76 13.60 7.88
C ALA A 546 8.79 12.51 7.41
N GLU A 547 7.63 12.39 8.04
CA GLU A 547 6.61 11.42 7.63
C GLU A 547 6.05 11.72 6.24
N LYS A 548 5.82 12.99 5.89
CA LYS A 548 5.42 13.41 4.53
C LYS A 548 6.45 13.00 3.48
N ARG A 549 7.74 13.16 3.80
CA ARG A 549 8.83 12.79 2.90
C ARG A 549 8.94 11.27 2.74
N ASN A 550 8.83 10.52 3.83
CA ASN A 550 8.83 9.05 3.79
C ASN A 550 7.64 8.52 2.99
N LEU A 551 6.44 9.05 3.23
CA LEU A 551 5.23 8.72 2.47
C LEU A 551 5.45 8.83 0.96
N ILE A 552 5.99 9.95 0.50
CA ILE A 552 6.23 10.16 -0.93
C ILE A 552 7.38 9.30 -1.44
N THR A 553 8.41 9.06 -0.62
CA THR A 553 9.52 8.15 -0.99
C THR A 553 8.99 6.74 -1.25
N ASP A 554 8.14 6.22 -0.36
CA ASP A 554 7.51 4.90 -0.52
C ASP A 554 6.73 4.81 -1.84
N TRP A 555 5.99 5.87 -2.20
CA TRP A 555 5.22 5.89 -3.45
C TRP A 555 6.12 6.01 -4.70
N LEU A 556 7.23 6.74 -4.60
CA LEU A 556 8.24 6.83 -5.66
C LEU A 556 8.94 5.49 -5.87
N ASP A 557 9.20 4.75 -4.80
CA ASP A 557 9.83 3.43 -4.90
C ASP A 557 8.91 2.44 -5.61
N VAL A 558 7.60 2.44 -5.31
CA VAL A 558 6.61 1.68 -6.10
C VAL A 558 6.62 2.10 -7.57
N ALA A 559 6.76 3.39 -7.86
CA ALA A 559 6.86 3.89 -9.23
C ALA A 559 8.12 3.38 -9.94
N ARG A 560 9.27 3.38 -9.26
CA ARG A 560 10.55 2.87 -9.77
C ARG A 560 10.51 1.36 -10.01
N GLU A 561 9.92 0.59 -9.11
CA GLU A 561 9.70 -0.85 -9.28
C GLU A 561 8.87 -1.14 -10.55
N HIS A 562 7.95 -0.24 -10.88
CA HIS A 562 7.16 -0.29 -12.10
C HIS A 562 7.84 0.45 -13.27
N GLY A 563 9.12 0.80 -13.17
CA GLY A 563 9.93 1.38 -14.24
C GLY A 563 9.44 2.74 -14.72
N ALA A 564 8.82 3.54 -13.86
CA ALA A 564 8.43 4.90 -14.19
C ALA A 564 9.66 5.79 -14.45
N GLU A 565 9.57 6.64 -15.46
CA GLU A 565 10.58 7.64 -15.83
C GLU A 565 10.03 9.07 -15.63
N VAL A 566 8.70 9.22 -15.59
CA VAL A 566 7.99 10.48 -15.35
C VAL A 566 7.00 10.28 -14.20
N ILE A 567 7.02 11.18 -13.22
CA ILE A 567 6.13 11.16 -12.05
C ILE A 567 5.24 12.40 -12.04
N GLY A 568 3.94 12.17 -11.95
CA GLY A 568 2.94 13.20 -11.69
C GLY A 568 2.50 13.21 -10.24
N LEU A 569 2.49 14.39 -9.62
CA LEU A 569 1.95 14.61 -8.27
C LEU A 569 0.48 15.04 -8.35
N GLY A 570 -0.44 14.13 -8.02
CA GLY A 570 -1.88 14.43 -7.96
C GLY A 570 -2.33 15.04 -6.63
N ALA A 571 -3.24 16.01 -6.70
CA ALA A 571 -3.95 16.59 -5.55
C ALA A 571 -3.01 16.99 -4.38
N TYR A 572 -3.25 16.48 -3.16
CA TYR A 572 -2.49 16.89 -1.99
C TYR A 572 -1.05 16.40 -1.98
N SER A 573 -0.65 15.45 -2.82
CA SER A 573 0.76 15.06 -2.94
C SER A 573 1.63 16.24 -3.40
N SER A 574 1.11 17.09 -4.28
CA SER A 574 1.73 18.36 -4.67
C SER A 574 1.74 19.36 -3.49
N VAL A 575 0.66 19.46 -2.73
CA VAL A 575 0.54 20.39 -1.60
C VAL A 575 1.52 20.07 -0.48
N ILE A 576 1.57 18.81 -0.01
CA ILE A 576 2.44 18.40 1.10
C ILE A 576 3.93 18.45 0.74
N THR A 577 4.25 18.44 -0.56
CA THR A 577 5.62 18.56 -1.08
C THR A 577 5.96 20.00 -1.53
N ARG A 578 5.10 20.98 -1.24
CA ARG A 578 5.24 22.39 -1.64
C ARG A 578 5.44 22.57 -3.16
N GLY A 579 4.60 21.90 -3.94
CA GLY A 579 4.69 21.84 -5.39
C GLY A 579 5.86 20.99 -5.85
N GLY A 580 6.16 19.87 -5.19
CA GLY A 580 7.29 18.99 -5.50
C GLY A 580 8.67 19.49 -5.04
N ALA A 581 8.80 20.75 -4.60
CA ALA A 581 10.09 21.35 -4.24
C ALA A 581 10.85 20.61 -3.12
N THR A 582 10.15 19.92 -2.21
CA THR A 582 10.78 19.19 -1.10
C THR A 582 11.23 17.77 -1.44
N ILE A 583 11.05 17.32 -2.69
CA ILE A 583 11.40 15.95 -3.12
C ILE A 583 12.26 15.93 -4.39
N VAL A 584 12.54 17.09 -5.00
CA VAL A 584 13.39 17.18 -6.20
C VAL A 584 14.73 16.47 -6.01
N ASP A 585 15.31 16.59 -4.82
CA ASP A 585 16.62 16.00 -4.49
C ASP A 585 16.61 14.46 -4.47
N ILE A 586 15.45 13.83 -4.24
CA ILE A 586 15.29 12.37 -4.28
C ILE A 586 14.68 11.86 -5.60
N CYS A 587 14.52 12.73 -6.60
CA CYS A 587 13.97 12.41 -7.91
C CYS A 587 14.99 12.64 -9.05
N HIS A 588 16.29 12.58 -8.78
CA HIS A 588 17.34 12.89 -9.77
C HIS A 588 17.32 11.95 -11.00
N ASP A 589 16.79 10.75 -10.84
CA ASP A 589 16.60 9.73 -11.87
C ASP A 589 15.26 9.85 -12.62
N LEU A 590 14.37 10.76 -12.18
CA LEU A 590 12.98 10.86 -12.62
C LEU A 590 12.66 12.25 -13.17
N THR A 591 11.77 12.31 -14.15
CA THR A 591 11.11 13.57 -14.56
C THR A 591 9.96 13.82 -13.58
N LEU A 592 9.85 15.00 -12.99
CA LEU A 592 8.80 15.29 -12.00
C LEU A 592 7.88 16.41 -12.50
N THR A 593 6.57 16.25 -12.32
CA THR A 593 5.60 17.33 -12.55
C THR A 593 4.52 17.38 -11.46
N THR A 594 4.04 18.58 -11.17
CA THR A 594 2.83 18.80 -10.34
C THR A 594 1.55 18.94 -11.15
N GLY A 595 1.64 19.16 -12.46
CA GLY A 595 0.47 19.43 -13.28
C GLY A 595 -0.11 20.84 -13.17
N ASN A 596 0.48 21.71 -12.36
CA ASN A 596 -0.08 23.05 -12.08
C ASN A 596 -0.13 23.93 -13.34
N SER A 597 0.81 23.76 -14.28
CA SER A 597 0.87 24.53 -15.52
C SER A 597 -0.34 24.28 -16.41
N LEU A 598 -0.58 23.01 -16.76
CA LEU A 598 -1.68 22.64 -17.62
C LEU A 598 -3.02 22.86 -16.91
N THR A 599 -3.08 22.69 -15.58
CA THR A 599 -4.29 23.00 -14.79
C THR A 599 -4.71 24.45 -14.93
N ALA A 600 -3.75 25.38 -14.78
CA ALA A 600 -4.01 26.80 -14.94
C ALA A 600 -4.45 27.14 -16.38
N LEU A 601 -3.67 26.73 -17.38
CA LEU A 601 -3.92 27.13 -18.76
C LEU A 601 -5.13 26.44 -19.40
N ALA A 602 -5.45 25.21 -19.01
CA ALA A 602 -6.72 24.59 -19.42
C ALA A 602 -7.92 25.35 -18.86
N THR A 603 -7.81 25.86 -17.62
CA THR A 603 -8.87 26.65 -16.98
C THR A 603 -9.08 27.98 -17.72
N THR A 604 -8.02 28.73 -17.98
CA THR A 604 -8.14 30.05 -18.62
C THR A 604 -8.54 29.94 -20.08
N HIS A 605 -8.13 28.88 -20.78
CA HIS A 605 -8.61 28.61 -22.13
C HIS A 605 -10.11 28.28 -22.16
N ALA A 606 -10.60 27.47 -21.21
CA ALA A 606 -12.03 27.18 -21.08
C ALA A 606 -12.86 28.45 -20.84
N ILE A 607 -12.34 29.40 -20.05
CA ILE A 607 -12.95 30.73 -19.86
C ILE A 607 -12.94 31.54 -21.16
N SER A 608 -11.83 31.48 -21.90
CA SER A 608 -11.70 32.16 -23.18
C SER A 608 -12.73 31.64 -24.19
N GLU A 609 -12.96 30.33 -24.26
CA GLU A 609 -14.01 29.75 -25.10
C GLU A 609 -15.42 30.23 -24.70
N LEU A 610 -15.72 30.28 -23.39
CA LEU A 610 -17.02 30.75 -22.88
C LEU A 610 -17.29 32.23 -23.17
N SER A 611 -16.24 33.04 -23.20
CA SER A 611 -16.32 34.49 -23.43
C SER A 611 -16.19 34.89 -24.91
N GLY A 612 -15.93 33.94 -25.81
CA GLY A 612 -15.63 34.26 -27.21
C GLY A 612 -14.27 34.92 -27.41
N HIS A 613 -13.32 34.64 -26.52
CA HIS A 613 -11.97 35.18 -26.45
C HIS A 613 -11.88 36.69 -26.19
N ASP A 614 -12.92 37.30 -25.60
CA ASP A 614 -12.94 38.70 -25.20
C ASP A 614 -13.52 38.87 -23.79
N LEU A 615 -12.67 39.31 -22.85
CA LEU A 615 -13.04 39.62 -21.48
C LEU A 615 -12.96 41.12 -21.17
N ILE A 616 -12.83 41.98 -22.20
CA ILE A 616 -12.81 43.42 -22.02
C ILE A 616 -14.18 43.91 -21.53
N GLY A 617 -14.19 44.76 -20.51
CA GLY A 617 -15.39 45.24 -19.84
C GLY A 617 -16.04 44.23 -18.89
N ARG A 618 -15.39 43.08 -18.65
CA ARG A 618 -15.82 42.06 -17.67
C ARG A 618 -14.91 42.09 -16.45
N THR A 619 -15.50 41.94 -15.27
CA THR A 619 -14.75 41.85 -14.01
C THR A 619 -14.46 40.40 -13.68
N VAL A 620 -13.18 40.04 -13.60
CA VAL A 620 -12.73 38.66 -13.37
C VAL A 620 -12.06 38.55 -12.01
N CYS A 621 -12.54 37.65 -11.15
CA CYS A 621 -11.98 37.39 -9.83
C CYS A 621 -11.21 36.07 -9.80
N VAL A 622 -10.01 36.10 -9.20
CA VAL A 622 -9.21 34.90 -8.93
C VAL A 622 -8.99 34.77 -7.42
N ILE A 623 -9.63 33.76 -6.83
CA ILE A 623 -9.48 33.38 -5.42
C ILE A 623 -8.34 32.37 -5.31
N GLY A 624 -7.41 32.60 -4.38
CA GLY A 624 -6.18 31.83 -4.30
C GLY A 624 -5.08 32.33 -5.23
N ALA A 625 -5.13 33.61 -5.63
CA ALA A 625 -4.20 34.22 -6.58
C ALA A 625 -2.71 34.12 -6.21
N ARG A 626 -2.39 33.88 -4.93
CA ARG A 626 -1.01 33.67 -4.45
C ARG A 626 -0.50 32.23 -4.63
N GLY A 627 -1.38 31.26 -4.90
CA GLY A 627 -1.01 29.87 -5.20
C GLY A 627 -0.35 29.74 -6.57
N SER A 628 0.35 28.62 -6.82
CA SER A 628 1.03 28.38 -8.11
C SER A 628 0.05 28.42 -9.29
N VAL A 629 -1.08 27.72 -9.18
CA VAL A 629 -2.16 27.72 -10.18
C VAL A 629 -2.78 29.11 -10.31
N GLY A 630 -3.14 29.76 -9.20
CA GLY A 630 -3.71 31.11 -9.19
C GLY A 630 -2.80 32.15 -9.88
N LYS A 631 -1.49 32.14 -9.62
CA LYS A 631 -0.53 33.04 -10.26
C LYS A 631 -0.50 32.86 -11.78
N LEU A 632 -0.54 31.62 -12.26
CA LEU A 632 -0.58 31.32 -13.70
C LEU A 632 -1.91 31.73 -14.33
N ILE A 633 -3.03 31.49 -13.65
CA ILE A 633 -4.36 31.93 -14.10
C ILE A 633 -4.38 33.47 -14.26
N VAL A 634 -3.89 34.20 -13.25
CA VAL A 634 -3.76 35.66 -13.30
C VAL A 634 -2.84 36.10 -14.44
N SER A 635 -1.69 35.44 -14.61
CA SER A 635 -0.72 35.73 -15.66
C SER A 635 -1.31 35.56 -17.06
N ASP A 636 -2.13 34.53 -17.28
CA ASP A 636 -2.77 34.28 -18.56
C ASP A 636 -3.93 35.24 -18.82
N LEU A 637 -4.88 35.35 -17.88
CA LEU A 637 -6.08 36.17 -18.04
C LEU A 637 -5.76 37.65 -18.21
N ALA A 638 -4.67 38.16 -17.62
CA ALA A 638 -4.25 39.56 -17.78
C ALA A 638 -3.98 39.98 -19.25
N HIS A 639 -3.80 39.02 -20.17
CA HIS A 639 -3.69 39.29 -21.60
C HIS A 639 -5.05 39.56 -22.26
N PHE A 640 -6.15 39.16 -21.64
CA PHE A 640 -7.48 39.14 -22.26
C PHE A 640 -8.54 39.94 -21.49
N CYS A 641 -8.31 40.28 -20.21
CA CYS A 641 -9.22 41.10 -19.43
C CYS A 641 -8.60 42.45 -19.04
N ASP A 642 -9.45 43.42 -18.73
CA ASP A 642 -9.07 44.76 -18.31
C ASP A 642 -9.40 45.07 -16.84
N HIS A 643 -10.13 44.19 -16.15
CA HIS A 643 -10.46 44.28 -14.73
C HIS A 643 -10.26 42.94 -14.00
N LEU A 644 -9.21 42.86 -13.17
CA LEU A 644 -8.87 41.73 -12.31
C LEU A 644 -9.07 42.07 -10.83
N ILE A 645 -9.77 41.19 -10.10
CA ILE A 645 -9.84 41.20 -8.65
C ILE A 645 -9.07 39.98 -8.12
N LEU A 646 -8.04 40.24 -7.32
CA LEU A 646 -7.15 39.23 -6.76
C LEU A 646 -7.50 39.02 -5.30
N VAL A 647 -7.90 37.80 -4.95
CA VAL A 647 -8.33 37.46 -3.58
C VAL A 647 -7.39 36.41 -2.99
N GLY A 648 -6.95 36.68 -1.76
CA GLY A 648 -6.11 35.78 -0.98
C GLY A 648 -6.64 35.65 0.44
N ARG A 649 -5.79 35.17 1.34
CA ARG A 649 -6.15 35.07 2.75
C ARG A 649 -6.26 36.45 3.40
N PRO A 650 -7.10 36.63 4.44
CA PRO A 650 -7.18 37.88 5.18
C PRO A 650 -5.79 38.41 5.57
N GLY A 651 -5.54 39.70 5.34
CA GLY A 651 -4.25 40.34 5.59
C GLY A 651 -3.13 40.03 4.59
N SER A 652 -3.40 39.28 3.51
CA SER A 652 -2.39 38.96 2.50
C SER A 652 -2.32 39.93 1.32
N ALA A 653 -3.21 40.93 1.26
CA ALA A 653 -3.36 41.84 0.13
C ALA A 653 -2.04 42.51 -0.29
N ASN A 654 -1.30 43.09 0.66
CA ASN A 654 -0.04 43.76 0.37
C ASN A 654 1.02 42.78 -0.14
N VAL A 655 1.16 41.62 0.50
CA VAL A 655 2.12 40.59 0.08
C VAL A 655 1.79 40.07 -1.32
N MET A 656 0.50 39.92 -1.62
CA MET A 656 0.02 39.40 -2.89
C MET A 656 0.37 40.33 -4.05
N ILE A 657 0.12 41.64 -3.90
CA ILE A 657 0.44 42.59 -4.98
C ILE A 657 1.95 42.67 -5.23
N HIS A 658 2.76 42.64 -4.17
CA HIS A 658 4.22 42.63 -4.27
C HIS A 658 4.76 41.33 -4.92
N GLU A 659 4.02 40.22 -4.85
CA GLU A 659 4.41 38.98 -5.53
C GLU A 659 3.94 38.90 -6.98
N LEU A 660 2.76 39.43 -7.31
CA LEU A 660 2.13 39.27 -8.63
C LEU A 660 2.48 40.39 -9.61
N LEU A 661 2.58 41.63 -9.14
CA LEU A 661 2.82 42.76 -10.03
C LEU A 661 4.15 42.68 -10.78
N PRO A 662 5.29 42.24 -10.18
CA PRO A 662 6.53 42.04 -10.91
C PRO A 662 6.40 41.01 -12.04
N ILE A 663 5.58 39.96 -11.83
CA ILE A 663 5.32 38.92 -12.83
C ILE A 663 4.57 39.54 -14.02
N LEU A 664 3.46 40.24 -13.76
CA LEU A 664 2.65 40.90 -14.79
C LEU A 664 3.44 41.97 -15.56
N CYS A 665 4.26 42.76 -14.86
CA CYS A 665 5.14 43.75 -15.47
C CYS A 665 6.20 43.09 -16.36
N GLY A 666 6.75 41.95 -15.94
CA GLY A 666 7.66 41.14 -16.76
C GLY A 666 7.02 40.69 -18.06
N LEU A 667 5.78 40.20 -18.01
CA LEU A 667 5.01 39.79 -19.20
C LEU A 667 4.72 40.98 -20.14
N ALA A 668 4.46 42.15 -19.58
CA ALA A 668 4.16 43.36 -20.35
C ALA A 668 5.35 43.88 -21.18
N ILE A 669 6.59 43.60 -20.75
CA ILE A 669 7.81 44.02 -21.45
C ILE A 669 8.33 42.96 -22.43
N GLU A 670 7.70 41.79 -22.53
CA GLU A 670 8.12 40.75 -23.47
C GLU A 670 7.98 41.21 -24.94
N PRO A 671 9.00 40.94 -25.80
CA PRO A 671 9.01 41.42 -27.19
C PRO A 671 7.90 40.83 -28.08
N GLN A 672 7.44 39.61 -27.80
CA GLN A 672 6.47 38.86 -28.60
C GLN A 672 5.19 38.54 -27.80
N ARG A 673 4.67 39.52 -27.06
CA ARG A 673 3.42 39.37 -26.31
C ARG A 673 2.19 39.47 -27.22
N SER A 674 1.21 38.60 -27.00
CA SER A 674 -0.10 38.63 -27.65
C SER A 674 -1.15 38.93 -26.59
N CYS A 675 -1.75 40.12 -26.63
CA CYS A 675 -2.77 40.56 -25.69
C CYS A 675 -3.84 41.40 -26.39
N LEU A 676 -5.04 41.46 -25.84
CA LEU A 676 -6.11 42.33 -26.34
C LEU A 676 -5.79 43.81 -26.04
N PRO A 677 -6.13 44.73 -26.96
CA PRO A 677 -6.07 46.16 -26.68
C PRO A 677 -6.87 46.51 -25.43
N GLY A 678 -6.29 47.29 -24.53
CA GLY A 678 -6.94 47.71 -23.28
C GLY A 678 -6.90 46.70 -22.14
N SER A 679 -6.37 45.49 -22.37
CA SER A 679 -6.13 44.50 -21.31
C SER A 679 -5.12 45.00 -20.28
N VAL A 680 -5.05 44.34 -19.12
CA VAL A 680 -4.08 44.67 -18.06
C VAL A 680 -2.65 44.68 -18.61
N ILE A 681 -2.26 43.65 -19.38
CA ILE A 681 -0.93 43.57 -20.00
C ILE A 681 -0.69 44.70 -21.02
N ASP A 682 -1.69 45.06 -21.83
CA ASP A 682 -1.53 46.17 -22.79
C ASP A 682 -1.37 47.53 -22.08
N ARG A 683 -2.14 47.78 -21.00
CA ARG A 683 -2.02 48.99 -20.19
C ARG A 683 -0.64 49.11 -19.52
N LEU A 684 -0.15 48.02 -18.92
CA LEU A 684 1.19 47.96 -18.32
C LEU A 684 2.29 48.17 -19.37
N ALA A 685 2.16 47.52 -20.53
CA ALA A 685 3.11 47.68 -21.63
C ALA A 685 3.11 49.11 -22.18
N GLY A 686 1.94 49.76 -22.17
CA GLY A 686 1.79 51.17 -22.53
C GLY A 686 2.50 52.12 -21.57
N LEU A 687 2.56 51.81 -20.26
CA LEU A 687 3.39 52.54 -19.31
C LEU A 687 4.87 52.30 -19.59
N ALA A 688 5.26 51.04 -19.80
CA ALA A 688 6.66 50.68 -20.07
C ALA A 688 7.25 51.42 -21.28
N ARG A 689 6.47 51.54 -22.37
CA ARG A 689 6.85 52.30 -23.57
C ARG A 689 7.01 53.81 -23.33
N ARG A 690 6.28 54.36 -22.35
CA ARG A 690 6.25 55.80 -22.02
C ARG A 690 7.25 56.19 -20.93
N SER A 691 7.88 55.22 -20.28
CA SER A 691 8.86 55.47 -19.22
C SER A 691 10.15 56.10 -19.77
N PRO A 692 10.75 57.10 -19.11
CA PRO A 692 11.98 57.78 -19.57
C PRO A 692 13.16 56.83 -19.83
N HIS A 693 13.17 55.65 -19.20
CA HIS A 693 14.18 54.61 -19.39
C HIS A 693 14.07 53.87 -20.74
N ALA A 694 12.94 53.98 -21.46
CA ALA A 694 12.77 53.34 -22.77
C ALA A 694 13.61 53.99 -23.90
N SER A 695 14.18 55.18 -23.65
CA SER A 695 14.94 55.97 -24.64
C SER A 695 16.46 55.81 -24.52
N GLY A 696 16.95 55.04 -23.54
CA GLY A 696 18.39 54.77 -23.30
C GLY A 696 18.73 53.29 -23.40
N ALA A 697 20.01 52.96 -23.59
CA ALA A 697 20.53 51.61 -23.84
C ALA A 697 20.31 50.55 -22.73
N LEU A 698 19.45 50.82 -21.74
CA LEU A 698 19.11 49.93 -20.62
C LEU A 698 17.65 49.48 -20.78
N THR A 699 17.43 48.19 -21.04
CA THR A 699 16.11 47.56 -21.04
C THR A 699 15.57 47.48 -19.61
N MET A 700 14.49 48.23 -19.33
CA MET A 700 13.78 48.19 -18.05
C MET A 700 13.27 46.77 -17.75
N THR A 701 13.47 46.32 -16.52
CA THR A 701 13.03 45.01 -16.02
C THR A 701 11.59 45.08 -15.46
N GLY A 702 10.93 43.92 -15.35
CA GLY A 702 9.59 43.84 -14.76
C GLY A 702 9.55 44.27 -13.29
N ALA A 703 10.63 44.05 -12.54
CA ALA A 703 10.76 44.49 -11.15
C ALA A 703 10.80 46.03 -11.06
N GLU A 704 11.61 46.69 -11.89
CA GLU A 704 11.71 48.15 -11.92
C GLU A 704 10.39 48.81 -12.31
N LEU A 705 9.66 48.23 -13.27
CA LEU A 705 8.33 48.72 -13.65
C LEU A 705 7.31 48.52 -12.53
N SER A 706 7.36 47.39 -11.82
CA SER A 706 6.51 47.13 -10.66
C SER A 706 6.77 48.13 -9.53
N ASP A 707 8.04 48.41 -9.22
CA ASP A 707 8.41 49.37 -8.16
C ASP A 707 7.91 50.79 -8.48
N LEU A 708 7.95 51.20 -9.75
CA LEU A 708 7.39 52.47 -10.20
C LEU A 708 5.88 52.56 -9.91
N ILE A 709 5.12 51.52 -10.25
CA ILE A 709 3.66 51.47 -10.06
C ILE A 709 3.30 51.44 -8.57
N LEU A 710 4.05 50.68 -7.77
CA LEU A 710 3.82 50.57 -6.32
C LEU A 710 4.09 51.90 -5.60
N THR A 711 5.14 52.62 -6.01
CA THR A 711 5.51 53.92 -5.42
C THR A 711 4.47 54.99 -5.75
N ASP A 712 3.91 54.96 -6.95
CA ASP A 712 2.87 55.90 -7.41
C ASP A 712 1.46 55.55 -6.88
N GLY A 713 1.29 54.38 -6.25
CA GLY A 713 0.00 53.92 -5.70
C GLY A 713 -1.09 53.67 -6.76
N SER A 714 -0.71 53.56 -8.04
CA SER A 714 -1.62 53.57 -9.19
C SER A 714 -2.01 52.17 -9.71
N VAL A 715 -1.82 51.11 -8.91
CA VAL A 715 -2.13 49.71 -9.28
C VAL A 715 -3.55 49.55 -9.87
N ALA A 716 -4.55 50.19 -9.25
CA ALA A 716 -5.94 50.14 -9.72
C ALA A 716 -6.15 50.79 -11.10
N ALA A 717 -5.30 51.75 -11.51
CA ALA A 717 -5.37 52.39 -12.83
C ALA A 717 -5.06 51.40 -13.96
N PHE A 718 -4.33 50.32 -13.66
CA PHE A 718 -4.03 49.23 -14.58
C PHE A 718 -5.09 48.13 -14.56
N GLY A 719 -6.20 48.32 -13.84
CA GLY A 719 -7.28 47.34 -13.75
C GLY A 719 -7.01 46.20 -12.78
N ILE A 720 -6.01 46.33 -11.89
CA ILE A 720 -5.67 45.32 -10.89
C ILE A 720 -6.18 45.79 -9.53
N HIS A 721 -7.08 45.01 -8.93
CA HIS A 721 -7.61 45.24 -7.59
C HIS A 721 -7.25 44.05 -6.70
N VAL A 722 -6.98 44.31 -5.43
CA VAL A 722 -6.70 43.26 -4.45
C VAL A 722 -7.70 43.39 -3.31
N ASP A 723 -8.31 42.27 -2.95
CA ASP A 723 -9.28 42.18 -1.86
C ASP A 723 -8.82 41.12 -0.85
N ASP A 724 -9.16 41.33 0.41
CA ASP A 724 -8.93 40.37 1.49
C ASP A 724 -10.23 39.69 1.96
N ASP A 725 -11.38 40.15 1.44
CA ASP A 725 -12.69 39.52 1.62
C ASP A 725 -13.20 38.92 0.30
N ALA A 726 -13.21 37.59 0.23
CA ALA A 726 -13.75 36.87 -0.91
C ALA A 726 -15.23 37.19 -1.15
N GLU A 727 -16.04 37.28 -0.10
CA GLU A 727 -17.48 37.51 -0.19
C GLU A 727 -17.83 38.87 -0.82
N SER A 728 -17.09 39.93 -0.46
CA SER A 728 -17.16 41.24 -1.11
C SER A 728 -16.80 41.18 -2.60
N ALA A 729 -15.80 40.39 -2.98
CA ALA A 729 -15.40 40.22 -4.38
C ALA A 729 -16.47 39.48 -5.20
N LEU A 730 -17.06 38.40 -4.67
CA LEU A 730 -18.06 37.57 -5.37
C LEU A 730 -19.26 38.38 -5.91
N ARG A 731 -19.71 39.39 -5.15
CA ARG A 731 -20.87 40.23 -5.51
C ARG A 731 -20.64 41.20 -6.68
N ARG A 732 -19.40 41.38 -7.13
CA ARG A 732 -19.01 42.41 -8.12
C ARG A 732 -18.47 41.84 -9.43
N CYS A 733 -18.33 40.53 -9.55
CA CYS A 733 -17.63 39.90 -10.66
C CYS A 733 -18.57 39.29 -11.68
N ASP A 734 -18.13 39.18 -12.94
CA ASP A 734 -18.82 38.42 -14.00
C ASP A 734 -18.26 37.00 -14.10
N TYR A 735 -16.96 36.82 -13.79
CA TYR A 735 -16.30 35.52 -13.72
C TYR A 735 -15.60 35.36 -12.37
N VAL A 736 -15.76 34.22 -11.72
CA VAL A 736 -15.10 33.90 -10.46
C VAL A 736 -14.39 32.57 -10.58
N ILE A 737 -13.08 32.57 -10.36
CA ILE A 737 -12.24 31.38 -10.42
C ILE A 737 -11.72 31.08 -9.02
N SER A 738 -11.95 29.86 -8.52
CA SER A 738 -11.31 29.37 -7.30
C SER A 738 -10.14 28.46 -7.62
N ALA A 739 -8.96 28.78 -7.08
CA ALA A 739 -7.72 28.03 -7.22
C ALA A 739 -7.01 27.91 -5.87
N THR A 740 -7.72 27.39 -4.86
CA THR A 740 -7.20 27.28 -3.50
C THR A 740 -6.76 25.85 -3.13
N SER A 741 -6.17 25.72 -1.94
CA SER A 741 -5.81 24.44 -1.32
C SER A 741 -6.38 24.34 0.10
N GLU A 742 -7.53 24.99 0.35
CA GLU A 742 -8.15 25.06 1.70
C GLU A 742 -8.69 23.70 2.17
N GLY A 743 -9.02 22.80 1.25
CA GLY A 743 -9.38 21.41 1.55
C GLY A 743 -10.80 21.20 2.06
N LYS A 744 -11.63 22.24 1.98
CA LYS A 744 -13.05 22.20 2.32
C LYS A 744 -13.78 23.27 1.51
N SER A 745 -15.05 23.04 1.23
CA SER A 745 -15.90 24.05 0.58
C SER A 745 -16.18 25.21 1.54
N PHE A 746 -16.07 26.45 1.06
CA PHE A 746 -16.28 27.67 1.85
C PHE A 746 -16.88 28.84 1.07
N LEU A 747 -17.03 28.73 -0.25
CA LEU A 747 -17.59 29.78 -1.11
C LEU A 747 -19.06 29.48 -1.40
N ASN A 748 -19.99 30.33 -0.95
CA ASN A 748 -21.41 30.13 -1.27
C ASN A 748 -21.74 30.71 -2.65
N VAL A 749 -22.38 29.91 -3.51
CA VAL A 749 -22.85 30.38 -4.83
C VAL A 749 -23.91 31.48 -4.75
N ASP A 750 -24.65 31.57 -3.64
CA ASP A 750 -25.67 32.62 -3.44
C ASP A 750 -25.05 34.03 -3.32
N SER A 751 -23.76 34.10 -3.02
CA SER A 751 -23.00 35.35 -2.92
C SER A 751 -22.55 35.88 -4.28
N LEU A 752 -22.71 35.10 -5.36
CA LEU A 752 -22.37 35.49 -6.71
C LEU A 752 -23.40 36.48 -7.28
N ARG A 753 -22.92 37.44 -8.06
CA ARG A 753 -23.80 38.30 -8.85
C ARG A 753 -24.65 37.45 -9.82
N PRO A 754 -25.95 37.72 -10.01
CA PRO A 754 -26.77 37.01 -10.99
C PRO A 754 -26.15 37.06 -12.40
N GLY A 755 -26.04 35.89 -13.05
CA GLY A 755 -25.42 35.74 -14.37
C GLY A 755 -23.89 35.58 -14.34
N SER A 756 -23.27 35.53 -13.16
CA SER A 756 -21.84 35.21 -13.05
C SER A 756 -21.55 33.77 -13.44
N ILE A 757 -20.33 33.54 -13.94
CA ILE A 757 -19.80 32.20 -14.21
C ILE A 757 -18.78 31.86 -13.12
N ALA A 758 -19.07 30.84 -12.33
CA ALA A 758 -18.15 30.30 -11.33
C ALA A 758 -17.38 29.11 -11.90
N ILE A 759 -16.05 29.12 -11.73
CA ILE A 759 -15.16 28.04 -12.13
C ILE A 759 -14.35 27.58 -10.92
N ASP A 760 -14.38 26.29 -10.63
CA ASP A 760 -13.67 25.69 -9.51
C ASP A 760 -12.55 24.77 -9.99
N THR A 761 -11.31 25.10 -9.65
CA THR A 761 -10.13 24.28 -9.96
C THR A 761 -9.62 23.51 -8.75
N ALA A 762 -10.21 23.70 -7.57
CA ALA A 762 -9.77 23.07 -6.33
C ALA A 762 -10.30 21.64 -6.19
N ARG A 763 -9.54 20.80 -5.48
CA ARG A 763 -9.95 19.44 -5.11
C ARG A 763 -9.59 19.20 -3.63
N PRO A 764 -10.58 18.98 -2.74
CA PRO A 764 -12.03 19.06 -2.97
C PRO A 764 -12.49 20.47 -3.41
N PHE A 765 -13.69 20.56 -3.99
CA PHE A 765 -14.26 21.80 -4.50
C PHE A 765 -14.47 22.86 -3.41
N ASP A 766 -14.21 24.12 -3.72
CA ASP A 766 -14.35 25.27 -2.84
C ASP A 766 -15.79 25.81 -2.79
N PHE A 767 -16.57 25.63 -3.87
CA PHE A 767 -17.96 26.12 -3.93
C PHE A 767 -18.96 25.18 -3.24
N ILE A 768 -19.81 25.79 -2.41
CA ILE A 768 -21.00 25.18 -1.80
C ILE A 768 -22.18 25.48 -2.72
N VAL A 769 -22.77 24.43 -3.31
CA VAL A 769 -23.94 24.54 -4.21
C VAL A 769 -25.15 23.90 -3.53
N PRO A 770 -26.10 24.70 -2.99
CA PRO A 770 -27.30 24.17 -2.36
C PRO A 770 -28.17 23.38 -3.36
N PRO A 771 -28.87 22.32 -2.92
CA PRO A 771 -29.84 21.62 -3.75
C PRO A 771 -30.89 22.57 -4.33
N GLY A 772 -31.08 22.54 -5.66
CA GLY A 772 -32.04 23.40 -6.36
C GLY A 772 -31.51 24.78 -6.75
N SER A 773 -30.23 25.10 -6.50
CA SER A 773 -29.60 26.32 -7.01
C SER A 773 -29.62 26.35 -8.55
N GLN A 774 -29.90 27.54 -9.11
CA GLN A 774 -29.84 27.77 -10.57
C GLN A 774 -28.44 28.19 -11.04
N VAL A 775 -27.49 28.36 -10.13
CA VAL A 775 -26.11 28.75 -10.44
C VAL A 775 -25.29 27.49 -10.74
N GLU A 776 -24.85 27.36 -12.00
CA GLU A 776 -23.94 26.29 -12.42
C GLU A 776 -22.49 26.65 -12.07
N VAL A 777 -21.78 25.74 -11.40
CA VAL A 777 -20.33 25.82 -11.20
C VAL A 777 -19.64 24.92 -12.23
N ILE A 778 -18.73 25.50 -13.00
CA ILE A 778 -17.95 24.80 -14.01
C ILE A 778 -16.69 24.24 -13.35
N GLU A 779 -16.35 22.99 -13.64
CA GLU A 779 -15.09 22.43 -13.20
C GLU A 779 -13.95 22.91 -14.11
N GLY A 780 -12.97 23.58 -13.52
CA GLY A 780 -11.76 24.03 -14.20
C GLY A 780 -10.67 22.95 -14.21
N GLY A 781 -9.66 23.13 -15.06
CA GLY A 781 -8.53 22.20 -15.12
C GLY A 781 -8.87 20.83 -15.71
N LEU A 782 -9.90 20.73 -16.56
CA LEU A 782 -10.22 19.50 -17.29
C LEU A 782 -9.62 19.51 -18.70
N VAL A 783 -9.14 18.35 -19.13
CA VAL A 783 -8.49 18.17 -20.42
C VAL A 783 -9.06 16.94 -21.12
N ARG A 784 -9.52 17.12 -22.35
CA ARG A 784 -9.90 16.07 -23.28
C ARG A 784 -8.66 15.45 -23.91
N GLN A 785 -8.64 14.12 -23.94
CA GLN A 785 -7.62 13.32 -24.59
C GLN A 785 -7.90 13.14 -26.09
N PRO A 786 -6.88 12.77 -26.89
CA PRO A 786 -7.06 12.45 -28.31
C PRO A 786 -8.05 11.29 -28.54
N GLN A 787 -8.09 10.32 -27.62
CA GLN A 787 -8.95 9.14 -27.69
C GLN A 787 -9.92 9.13 -26.52
N ALA A 788 -11.20 8.85 -26.80
CA ALA A 788 -12.27 8.79 -25.81
C ALA A 788 -12.31 7.41 -25.12
N VAL A 789 -11.26 7.09 -24.36
CA VAL A 789 -11.11 5.81 -23.64
C VAL A 789 -11.15 6.00 -22.13
N LEU A 790 -11.41 4.90 -21.42
CA LEU A 790 -11.27 4.78 -19.97
C LEU A 790 -10.03 3.99 -19.57
N TYR A 791 -9.32 4.40 -18.51
CA TYR A 791 -8.17 3.66 -17.97
C TYR A 791 -8.59 2.49 -17.05
N GLY A 792 -9.74 2.64 -16.38
CA GLY A 792 -10.41 1.65 -15.55
C GLY A 792 -11.92 1.84 -15.65
N ASP A 793 -12.61 1.86 -14.52
CA ASP A 793 -13.99 2.35 -14.43
C ASP A 793 -14.11 3.87 -14.62
N CYS A 794 -13.03 4.60 -14.43
CA CYS A 794 -12.91 6.02 -14.75
C CYS A 794 -11.47 6.35 -15.21
N ASN A 795 -11.24 7.54 -15.79
CA ASN A 795 -9.88 8.03 -16.03
C ASN A 795 -9.29 8.65 -14.77
N MET A 796 -10.06 9.58 -14.22
CA MET A 796 -9.94 10.14 -12.88
C MET A 796 -11.34 10.13 -12.27
N VAL A 797 -11.40 10.11 -10.95
CA VAL A 797 -12.68 9.97 -10.25
C VAL A 797 -13.63 11.11 -10.60
N GLY A 798 -14.80 10.76 -11.17
CA GLY A 798 -15.81 11.72 -11.61
C GLY A 798 -15.62 12.28 -13.02
N CYS A 799 -14.54 11.93 -13.74
CA CYS A 799 -14.33 12.37 -15.11
C CYS A 799 -14.94 11.40 -16.14
N PRO A 800 -15.65 11.90 -17.18
CA PRO A 800 -16.13 11.08 -18.30
C PRO A 800 -14.99 10.43 -19.10
N ALA A 801 -15.34 9.46 -19.95
CA ALA A 801 -14.41 8.84 -20.89
C ALA A 801 -13.70 9.87 -21.78
N GLY A 802 -12.38 9.73 -21.92
CA GLY A 802 -11.53 10.68 -22.64
C GLY A 802 -11.32 12.02 -21.97
N ILE A 803 -11.80 12.26 -20.75
CA ILE A 803 -11.56 13.50 -20.00
C ILE A 803 -10.73 13.16 -18.76
N ASN A 804 -9.70 13.97 -18.50
CA ASN A 804 -8.80 13.83 -17.36
C ASN A 804 -8.71 15.16 -16.60
N LEU A 805 -8.27 15.07 -15.35
CA LEU A 805 -7.67 16.23 -14.69
C LEU A 805 -6.40 16.64 -15.44
N ALA A 806 -6.19 17.94 -15.60
CA ALA A 806 -5.04 18.51 -16.30
C ALA A 806 -3.71 18.06 -15.71
N CYS A 807 -3.64 17.80 -14.40
CA CYS A 807 -2.41 17.31 -13.77
C CYS A 807 -1.99 15.91 -14.26
N LEU A 808 -2.96 15.01 -14.47
CA LEU A 808 -2.70 13.72 -15.10
C LEU A 808 -2.32 13.91 -16.58
N SER A 809 -3.04 14.78 -17.30
CA SER A 809 -2.74 15.06 -18.71
C SER A 809 -1.35 15.65 -18.92
N GLU A 810 -0.86 16.53 -18.03
CA GLU A 810 0.49 17.08 -18.10
C GLU A 810 1.54 15.98 -17.97
N THR A 811 1.33 15.07 -17.02
CA THR A 811 2.20 13.90 -16.81
C THR A 811 2.26 13.04 -18.08
N ILE A 812 1.11 12.75 -18.69
CA ILE A 812 1.00 11.99 -19.93
C ILE A 812 1.70 12.73 -21.08
N VAL A 813 1.44 14.02 -21.26
CA VAL A 813 2.00 14.84 -22.34
C VAL A 813 3.53 14.88 -22.26
N LEU A 814 4.09 15.05 -21.06
CA LEU A 814 5.54 15.03 -20.84
C LEU A 814 6.14 13.64 -21.17
N ALA A 815 5.43 12.57 -20.81
CA ALA A 815 5.82 11.20 -21.12
C ALA A 815 5.81 10.91 -22.63
N LEU A 816 4.75 11.33 -23.34
CA LEU A 816 4.65 11.22 -24.81
C LEU A 816 5.71 12.07 -25.52
N SER A 817 6.05 13.23 -24.96
CA SER A 817 7.09 14.12 -25.49
C SER A 817 8.51 13.59 -25.25
N GLY A 818 8.69 12.62 -24.35
CA GLY A 818 10.01 12.18 -23.88
C GLY A 818 10.75 13.26 -23.10
N ALA A 819 10.03 14.17 -22.46
CA ALA A 819 10.59 15.30 -21.73
C ALA A 819 11.49 14.82 -20.58
N SER A 820 12.54 15.58 -20.27
CA SER A 820 13.46 15.31 -19.17
C SER A 820 13.66 16.58 -18.35
N GLY A 821 13.74 16.43 -17.02
CA GLY A 821 13.80 17.54 -16.08
C GLY A 821 12.59 17.59 -15.15
N HIS A 822 12.47 18.66 -14.38
CA HIS A 822 11.31 18.88 -13.52
C HIS A 822 10.50 20.06 -14.01
N PHE A 823 9.19 19.90 -14.04
CA PHE A 823 8.22 20.83 -14.62
C PHE A 823 7.17 21.22 -13.58
N SER A 824 6.65 22.44 -13.68
CA SER A 824 5.60 22.93 -12.78
C SER A 824 5.98 22.86 -11.29
N ILE A 825 7.27 22.95 -10.95
CA ILE A 825 7.75 22.78 -9.57
C ILE A 825 7.70 24.10 -8.79
N GLY A 826 7.25 24.01 -7.54
CA GLY A 826 7.28 25.11 -6.58
C GLY A 826 6.11 26.09 -6.71
N LYS A 827 6.26 27.24 -6.05
CA LYS A 827 5.20 28.25 -5.92
C LYS A 827 5.18 29.31 -7.04
N SER A 828 6.28 29.46 -7.76
CA SER A 828 6.46 30.51 -8.78
C SER A 828 6.87 29.86 -10.09
N ILE A 829 5.88 29.27 -10.77
CA ILE A 829 6.07 28.63 -12.07
C ILE A 829 6.10 29.73 -13.14
N GLY A 830 7.03 29.63 -14.08
CA GLY A 830 7.14 30.60 -15.18
C GLY A 830 5.99 30.47 -16.16
N TYR A 831 5.36 31.58 -16.54
CA TYR A 831 4.27 31.59 -17.51
C TYR A 831 4.70 31.03 -18.88
N GLY A 832 5.94 31.31 -19.32
CA GLY A 832 6.48 30.74 -20.56
C GLY A 832 6.62 29.22 -20.53
N GLU A 833 7.02 28.65 -19.39
CA GLU A 833 7.04 27.19 -19.18
C GLU A 833 5.62 26.63 -19.25
N ALA A 834 4.66 27.27 -18.59
CA ALA A 834 3.27 26.82 -18.61
C ALA A 834 2.71 26.81 -20.04
N ARG A 835 2.95 27.88 -20.82
CA ARG A 835 2.54 27.94 -22.24
C ARG A 835 3.21 26.88 -23.10
N MET A 836 4.48 26.59 -22.84
CA MET A 836 5.20 25.52 -23.55
C MET A 836 4.54 24.16 -23.31
N ILE A 837 4.19 23.84 -22.07
CA ILE A 837 3.47 22.62 -21.71
C ILE A 837 2.07 22.57 -22.35
N PHE A 838 1.33 23.67 -22.32
CA PHE A 838 0.01 23.75 -22.95
C PHE A 838 0.07 23.53 -24.47
N ASN A 839 1.06 24.12 -25.14
CA ASN A 839 1.28 23.91 -26.57
C ASN A 839 1.69 22.47 -26.88
N LEU A 840 2.49 21.83 -26.02
CA LEU A 840 2.79 20.39 -26.14
C LEU A 840 1.52 19.54 -26.02
N ALA A 841 0.63 19.89 -25.09
CA ALA A 841 -0.65 19.19 -24.94
C ALA A 841 -1.48 19.27 -26.23
N LEU A 842 -1.64 20.48 -26.79
CA LEU A 842 -2.32 20.70 -28.08
C LEU A 842 -1.67 19.90 -29.21
N ALA A 843 -0.33 19.89 -29.29
CA ALA A 843 0.41 19.16 -30.33
C ALA A 843 0.20 17.63 -30.25
N HIS A 844 -0.03 17.10 -29.05
CA HIS A 844 -0.38 15.70 -28.86
C HIS A 844 -1.86 15.38 -29.07
N GLY A 845 -2.70 16.38 -29.34
CA GLY A 845 -4.15 16.25 -29.56
C GLY A 845 -4.99 16.35 -28.29
N PHE A 846 -4.40 16.81 -27.18
CA PHE A 846 -5.16 17.12 -25.96
C PHE A 846 -5.75 18.52 -26.08
N SER A 847 -6.96 18.73 -25.58
CA SER A 847 -7.61 20.05 -25.59
C SER A 847 -8.29 20.32 -24.25
N PRO A 848 -8.48 21.58 -23.83
CA PRO A 848 -9.31 21.91 -22.68
C PRO A 848 -10.73 21.32 -22.83
N ALA A 849 -11.33 20.96 -21.70
CA ALA A 849 -12.68 20.42 -21.65
C ALA A 849 -13.57 21.27 -20.74
N LEU A 850 -14.78 21.55 -21.20
CA LEU A 850 -15.84 22.18 -20.42
C LEU A 850 -16.86 21.12 -20.03
N VAL A 851 -16.86 20.74 -18.75
CA VAL A 851 -17.90 19.86 -18.19
C VAL A 851 -18.74 20.70 -17.22
N ARG A 852 -20.02 20.88 -17.57
CA ARG A 852 -20.98 21.54 -16.69
C ARG A 852 -21.47 20.51 -15.69
N ASN A 853 -21.05 20.62 -14.43
CA ASN A 853 -21.45 19.67 -13.40
C ASN A 853 -22.93 19.88 -13.05
N ARG A 854 -23.74 18.82 -13.15
CA ARG A 854 -25.00 18.71 -12.42
C ARG A 854 -24.65 18.25 -11.01
N ALA A 855 -24.83 19.15 -10.03
CA ALA A 855 -24.82 18.96 -8.58
C ALA A 855 -23.83 17.92 -8.01
N PRO A 856 -22.84 18.31 -7.19
CA PRO A 856 -22.17 17.34 -6.32
C PRO A 856 -23.24 16.61 -5.49
N LEU A 857 -23.14 15.28 -5.37
CA LEU A 857 -23.90 14.54 -4.36
C LEU A 857 -23.70 15.27 -3.03
N ALA A 858 -24.78 15.83 -2.48
CA ALA A 858 -24.74 16.75 -1.36
C ALA A 858 -23.99 16.10 -0.17
N PRO A 859 -23.05 16.79 0.47
CA PRO A 859 -22.58 16.38 1.79
C PRO A 859 -23.75 16.59 2.76
N VAL A 860 -24.33 15.51 3.28
CA VAL A 860 -25.29 15.61 4.37
C VAL A 860 -24.50 15.88 5.64
N HIS A 861 -24.63 17.10 6.16
CA HIS A 861 -24.13 17.45 7.48
C HIS A 861 -24.73 16.48 8.52
N SER A 862 -23.87 15.92 9.37
CA SER A 862 -24.29 15.21 10.57
C SER A 862 -24.99 16.20 11.51
N ASP A 863 -26.33 16.24 11.50
CA ASP A 863 -27.11 16.89 12.54
C ASP A 863 -26.92 16.12 13.85
N HIS A 864 -25.91 16.52 14.62
CA HIS A 864 -25.85 16.25 16.05
C HIS A 864 -26.73 17.27 16.78
N SER A 865 -28.05 17.16 16.62
CA SER A 865 -29.00 17.78 17.53
C SER A 865 -30.34 17.05 17.48
N HIS A 866 -30.53 16.08 18.37
CA HIS A 866 -31.81 15.80 19.03
C HIS A 866 -31.53 14.82 20.19
N ALA A 867 -31.12 15.38 21.33
CA ALA A 867 -31.31 14.73 22.62
C ALA A 867 -32.73 15.09 23.08
N ASP A 868 -33.70 14.22 22.77
CA ASP A 868 -35.03 14.33 23.36
C ASP A 868 -34.98 13.86 24.81
N ALA A 869 -35.32 14.80 25.68
CA ALA A 869 -35.55 14.61 27.09
C ALA A 869 -36.78 13.72 27.31
N VAL A 870 -36.62 12.66 28.10
CA VAL A 870 -37.74 11.94 28.72
C VAL A 870 -37.99 12.60 30.09
N PRO A 871 -39.22 13.09 30.40
CA PRO A 871 -39.55 13.56 31.73
C PRO A 871 -40.06 12.42 32.62
N ALA A 872 -39.51 12.38 33.85
CA ALA A 872 -39.96 11.74 35.09
C ALA A 872 -40.38 10.25 35.08
#